data_AF-A0A7C8J852-F1
#
_entry.id   AF-A0A7C8J852-F1
#
_cell.length_a   1.000
_cell.length_b   1.000
_cell.length_c   1.000
_cell.angle_alpha   90.00
_cell.angle_beta   90.00
_cell.angle_gamma   90.00
#
_symmetry.space_group_name_H-M   'P 1'
#
loop_
_entity.id
_entity.type
_entity.pdbx_description
1 polymer ?
#
loop_
_entity_poly.entity_id
_entity_poly.type
_entity_poly.pdbx_seq_one_letter_code
_entity_poly.pdbx_strand_id
1 'polypeptide(L)'
;MILTFRIAGPLILVTQVLATSSNTCALAGPGFPAPSHLSSSSLLSDATSQFEESLRNEVLSSQGKDTAWGVALFSSKENKTLYEHYYTPPIDIGVSKVDRNSIFRIGSVSKVFSVWSFLIEVGDERFNDPITKYVPELVNLGWEEVTLGQLASHAAGIPRDPTFNELGAALDSTQAAAFGFPTLEKSQVPTCGATGANRTCTRSELFSYLLQQHPPYPTAYSPSYSNVAYTLLGYAQEVITGTPVGTAITKNIMGVLGMSDSSFQDIPSSGGVIPGGDATESGWNEDLGLTSPAGSIYSSTSDMVKAGQAILQSTLMSPAQTRRWLKPLIQTGYLSTAVGAPWEIRYLTLSNERMTQLYTKQGDESSYHAALVLSPEHDLGWIVLTAGAPNAGATGVRETLMNSFGNLFLPVAEQQAKNEAISNFSGSFVDQATNSSVIVQAGSSNAPGMLVTSLISRGAQVVGPESPLIQLYGAGQYARLYPSNLRATSMSSNGSGTYVSRLGFRATYFNATQPGQVHDPCLSTWTAIGAPTYGQAALDDWVFHIGEDGQAKSLEVAGYFTHNPKIKFVGHAGLGRHGGALILSEEASAEQKARKIVIKYSYGSLSPDKQSNADDDLRNEYCWLKKLRGAEHIGQLIYMADCSLRIPGISNGESTYEDSLRKNREREEASGDEPQPTAAAPVRRCPTFALEYLPYGTIYDLHEMLYTSGQLWVPSRFLWRIWLCMVRQCIAMAFPPDIPDDQYVGQLIDFGRGKLELGESARRRLPNNIPEYASKKNLYGAAQVMMRLCSVHTQDGDVYLPRVDPVPYTYTDESGSHTILTRAPEILTTNAIVDPQLLNLLARIMAYSWPEKPSLKEVLDETEAAINKGPDHPGLLTENAELLGVIETDDILEKFSQHWLYDAPPL
;
A
#
# COMPACT_ATOMS: atom_id res chain seq x y z
N MET A 1 12.12 28.74 -9.28
CA MET A 1 13.57 28.70 -9.00
C MET A 1 13.74 27.96 -7.68
N ILE A 2 14.17 26.70 -7.78
CA ILE A 2 14.15 25.67 -6.73
C ILE A 2 15.48 25.78 -5.97
N LEU A 3 15.47 25.97 -4.65
CA LEU A 3 16.71 25.88 -3.86
C LEU A 3 17.14 24.41 -3.80
N THR A 4 18.19 24.08 -4.53
CA THR A 4 18.71 22.71 -4.66
C THR A 4 20.18 22.75 -4.28
N PHE A 5 20.50 22.26 -3.08
CA PHE A 5 21.85 22.29 -2.53
C PHE A 5 22.69 21.13 -3.12
N ARG A 6 23.86 21.40 -3.70
CA ARG A 6 24.78 20.36 -4.23
C ARG A 6 26.02 20.22 -3.34
N ILE A 7 26.56 19.01 -3.25
CA ILE A 7 27.73 18.66 -2.42
C ILE A 7 29.01 19.27 -2.99
N ALA A 8 29.84 19.88 -2.14
CA ALA A 8 31.25 20.21 -2.41
C ALA A 8 32.16 19.41 -1.44
N GLY A 9 33.31 18.96 -1.93
CA GLY A 9 34.24 18.04 -1.25
C GLY A 9 34.82 18.54 0.10
N PRO A 10 35.45 17.65 0.88
CA PRO A 10 35.53 17.79 2.33
C PRO A 10 36.65 18.74 2.77
N LEU A 11 36.33 19.65 3.69
CA LEU A 11 37.29 20.23 4.63
C LEU A 11 36.84 19.84 6.04
N ILE A 12 37.57 18.92 6.68
CA ILE A 12 37.26 18.43 8.02
C ILE A 12 37.79 19.46 9.03
N LEU A 13 36.90 20.23 9.65
CA LEU A 13 37.19 20.95 10.89
C LEU A 13 36.43 20.28 12.03
N VAL A 14 37.17 19.59 12.91
CA VAL A 14 36.63 18.99 14.13
C VAL A 14 36.57 20.07 15.21
N THR A 15 35.40 20.65 15.44
CA THR A 15 35.12 21.42 16.65
C THR A 15 34.48 20.51 17.68
N GLN A 16 35.16 20.29 18.81
CA GLN A 16 34.60 19.58 19.97
C GLN A 16 33.43 20.38 20.54
N VAL A 17 32.22 19.83 20.47
CA VAL A 17 31.03 20.37 21.13
C VAL A 17 30.94 19.78 22.52
N LEU A 18 30.89 20.66 23.53
CA LEU A 18 30.68 20.30 24.94
C LEU A 18 29.34 19.55 25.11
N ALA A 19 29.38 18.46 25.88
CA ALA A 19 28.22 17.61 26.17
C ALA A 19 27.14 18.39 26.92
N THR A 20 26.00 18.61 26.26
CA THR A 20 24.74 18.97 26.91
C THR A 20 23.97 17.70 27.21
N SER A 21 23.40 17.60 28.42
CA SER A 21 22.68 16.45 28.95
C SER A 21 21.45 16.04 28.11
N SER A 22 21.15 14.73 28.08
CA SER A 22 20.16 14.06 27.23
C SER A 22 18.69 14.34 27.59
N ASN A 23 18.22 15.59 27.44
CA ASN A 23 16.78 15.89 27.43
C ASN A 23 16.19 15.66 26.03
N THR A 24 15.89 14.41 25.66
CA THR A 24 15.39 14.11 24.31
C THR A 24 13.86 13.98 24.27
N CYS A 25 13.18 15.07 23.92
CA CYS A 25 11.77 15.01 23.49
C CYS A 25 11.67 14.41 22.08
N ALA A 26 12.04 13.13 21.95
CA ALA A 26 12.02 12.43 20.67
C ALA A 26 10.58 12.22 20.16
N LEU A 27 10.40 12.22 18.83
CA LEU A 27 9.13 11.82 18.24
C LEU A 27 8.96 10.30 18.39
N ALA A 28 7.71 9.87 18.57
CA ALA A 28 7.39 8.45 18.54
C ALA A 28 7.67 7.88 17.13
N GLY A 29 8.33 6.72 17.09
CA GLY A 29 8.70 6.04 15.84
C GLY A 29 10.22 5.91 15.66
N PRO A 30 10.69 5.65 14.43
CA PRO A 30 12.10 5.47 14.15
C PRO A 30 12.92 6.73 14.46
N GLY A 31 14.08 6.56 15.08
CA GLY A 31 15.08 7.60 15.28
C GLY A 31 16.00 7.75 14.07
N PHE A 32 16.16 6.69 13.29
CA PHE A 32 16.92 6.64 12.04
C PHE A 32 16.16 5.78 11.03
N PRO A 33 16.36 5.97 9.71
CA PRO A 33 15.78 5.06 8.73
C PRO A 33 16.18 3.61 9.02
N ALA A 34 15.25 2.67 8.85
CA ALA A 34 15.51 1.27 9.16
C ALA A 34 16.72 0.72 8.39
N PRO A 35 17.57 -0.10 9.02
CA PRO A 35 18.82 -0.56 8.44
C PRO A 35 18.55 -1.52 7.28
N SER A 36 19.30 -1.35 6.19
CA SER A 36 19.12 -2.06 4.93
C SER A 36 20.15 -3.16 4.69
N HIS A 37 21.25 -3.17 5.45
CA HIS A 37 22.38 -4.08 5.24
C HIS A 37 22.82 -4.77 6.54
N LEU A 38 21.86 -5.21 7.36
CA LEU A 38 22.15 -5.86 8.64
C LEU A 38 22.97 -7.13 8.46
N SER A 39 22.67 -7.93 7.44
CA SER A 39 23.35 -9.21 7.25
C SER A 39 24.84 -9.12 6.92
N SER A 40 25.31 -7.98 6.45
CA SER A 40 26.73 -7.69 6.23
C SER A 40 27.37 -6.90 7.36
N SER A 41 26.62 -6.58 8.42
CA SER A 41 27.11 -5.79 9.54
C SER A 41 28.00 -6.62 10.46
N SER A 42 29.19 -6.12 10.78
CA SER A 42 30.04 -6.72 11.81
C SER A 42 29.37 -6.71 13.19
N LEU A 43 28.51 -5.72 13.47
CA LEU A 43 27.75 -5.65 14.72
C LEU A 43 26.80 -6.85 14.88
N LEU A 44 26.18 -7.29 13.79
CA LEU A 44 25.33 -8.49 13.79
C LEU A 44 26.16 -9.75 14.03
N SER A 45 27.33 -9.86 13.40
CA SER A 45 28.27 -10.98 13.61
C SER A 45 28.73 -11.06 15.08
N ASP A 46 29.04 -9.91 15.69
CA ASP A 46 29.47 -9.84 17.09
C ASP A 46 28.33 -10.23 18.04
N ALA A 47 27.11 -9.70 17.82
CA ALA A 47 25.94 -10.06 18.62
C ALA A 47 25.55 -11.54 18.47
N THR A 48 25.70 -12.10 17.27
CA THR A 48 25.51 -13.53 17.03
C THR A 48 26.51 -14.35 17.84
N SER A 49 27.78 -13.96 17.85
CA SER A 49 28.82 -14.65 18.63
C SER A 49 28.56 -14.57 20.14
N GLN A 50 28.12 -13.41 20.64
CA GLN A 50 27.71 -13.23 22.04
C GLN A 50 26.50 -14.08 22.40
N PHE A 51 25.50 -14.15 21.51
CA PHE A 51 24.33 -15.00 21.72
C PHE A 51 24.72 -16.48 21.81
N GLU A 52 25.53 -16.97 20.87
CA GLU A 52 26.05 -18.35 20.86
C GLU A 52 26.85 -18.69 22.13
N GLU A 53 27.60 -17.74 22.68
CA GLU A 53 28.29 -17.90 23.95
C GLU A 53 27.30 -17.96 25.13
N SER A 54 26.29 -17.08 25.15
CA SER A 54 25.24 -17.08 26.18
C SER A 54 24.44 -18.38 26.22
N LEU A 55 24.19 -18.98 25.05
CA LEU A 55 23.50 -20.28 24.95
C LEU A 55 24.25 -21.39 25.70
N ARG A 56 25.59 -21.41 25.62
CA ARG A 56 26.44 -22.39 26.32
C ARG A 56 26.39 -22.22 27.84
N ASN A 57 26.26 -21.00 28.32
CA ASN A 57 26.40 -20.65 29.73
C ASN A 57 25.07 -20.63 30.51
N GLU A 58 23.97 -20.18 29.89
CA GLU A 58 22.68 -19.96 30.57
C GLU A 58 21.59 -20.93 30.13
N VAL A 59 21.30 -21.04 28.83
CA VAL A 59 20.16 -21.83 28.32
C VAL A 59 20.44 -23.33 28.42
N LEU A 60 21.66 -23.76 28.07
CA LEU A 60 22.05 -25.18 28.11
C LEU A 60 22.44 -25.68 29.50
N SER A 61 22.64 -24.82 30.50
CA SER A 61 23.21 -25.23 31.79
C SER A 61 22.18 -25.66 32.85
N SER A 62 20.90 -25.26 32.75
CA SER A 62 19.91 -25.58 33.79
C SER A 62 18.45 -25.87 33.37
N GLN A 63 17.93 -25.37 32.23
CA GLN A 63 16.51 -25.57 31.85
C GLN A 63 16.26 -25.98 30.39
N GLY A 64 17.20 -25.79 29.46
CA GLY A 64 16.97 -26.03 28.02
C GLY A 64 17.24 -27.46 27.52
N LYS A 65 17.75 -28.39 28.34
CA LYS A 65 18.25 -29.70 27.85
C LYS A 65 17.16 -30.66 27.41
N ASP A 66 15.96 -30.52 27.96
CA ASP A 66 14.80 -31.39 27.69
C ASP A 66 13.72 -30.68 26.85
N THR A 67 14.04 -29.49 26.34
CA THR A 67 13.12 -28.65 25.54
C THR A 67 13.65 -28.52 24.12
N ALA A 68 12.84 -28.91 23.14
CA ALA A 68 13.09 -28.65 21.73
C ALA A 68 12.84 -27.17 21.44
N TRP A 69 13.73 -26.51 20.70
CA TRP A 69 13.51 -25.10 20.37
C TRP A 69 14.15 -24.69 19.05
N GLY A 70 13.58 -23.64 18.46
CA GLY A 70 14.08 -22.96 17.27
C GLY A 70 13.90 -21.45 17.39
N VAL A 71 14.91 -20.71 16.94
CA VAL A 71 14.88 -19.25 16.85
C VAL A 71 15.24 -18.77 15.45
N ALA A 72 14.62 -17.69 15.00
CA ALA A 72 14.95 -17.07 13.72
C ALA A 72 14.84 -15.54 13.81
N LEU A 73 15.90 -14.82 13.42
CA LEU A 73 15.94 -13.37 13.26
C LEU A 73 15.77 -13.02 11.78
N PHE A 74 14.93 -12.03 11.47
CA PHE A 74 14.71 -11.58 10.10
C PHE A 74 14.60 -10.06 10.00
N SER A 75 14.87 -9.54 8.80
CA SER A 75 14.59 -8.16 8.41
C SER A 75 13.60 -8.14 7.26
N SER A 76 12.75 -7.11 7.22
CA SER A 76 11.85 -6.82 6.12
C SER A 76 12.58 -6.16 4.92
N LYS A 77 13.83 -5.71 5.12
CA LYS A 77 14.68 -5.12 4.07
C LYS A 77 15.49 -6.14 3.28
N GLU A 78 15.59 -7.37 3.78
CA GLU A 78 16.45 -8.41 3.21
C GLU A 78 15.65 -9.70 2.98
N ASN A 79 15.81 -10.33 1.83
CA ASN A 79 15.09 -11.56 1.46
C ASN A 79 15.66 -12.84 2.11
N LYS A 80 16.53 -12.71 3.11
CA LYS A 80 17.14 -13.85 3.81
C LYS A 80 16.95 -13.75 5.32
N THR A 81 16.82 -14.90 5.96
CA THR A 81 16.92 -15.00 7.42
C THR A 81 18.30 -14.51 7.86
N LEU A 82 18.34 -13.60 8.83
CA LEU A 82 19.58 -12.99 9.30
C LEU A 82 20.38 -13.94 10.20
N TYR A 83 19.68 -14.68 11.04
CA TYR A 83 20.25 -15.67 11.95
C TYR A 83 19.19 -16.71 12.32
N GLU A 84 19.59 -17.97 12.47
CA GLU A 84 18.74 -19.04 12.97
C GLU A 84 19.55 -20.07 13.76
N HIS A 85 18.94 -20.66 14.79
CA HIS A 85 19.55 -21.72 15.58
C HIS A 85 18.47 -22.65 16.13
N TYR A 86 18.81 -23.93 16.23
CA TYR A 86 17.89 -24.99 16.61
C TYR A 86 18.55 -25.94 17.60
N TYR A 87 17.78 -26.42 18.57
CA TYR A 87 18.21 -27.43 19.52
C TYR A 87 17.20 -28.57 19.59
N THR A 88 17.75 -29.79 19.61
CA THR A 88 17.00 -31.04 19.68
C THR A 88 17.35 -31.77 20.97
N PRO A 89 16.43 -31.88 21.94
CA PRO A 89 16.56 -32.84 23.04
C PRO A 89 16.31 -34.26 22.50
N PRO A 90 16.49 -35.31 23.32
CA PRO A 90 15.96 -36.63 23.00
C PRO A 90 14.45 -36.55 22.72
N ILE A 91 14.03 -36.91 21.50
CA ILE A 91 12.64 -36.94 21.06
C ILE A 91 12.37 -38.32 20.45
N ASP A 92 11.38 -39.04 20.99
CA ASP A 92 11.05 -40.40 20.55
C ASP A 92 10.04 -40.43 19.39
N ILE A 93 9.20 -39.40 19.25
CA ILE A 93 8.13 -39.30 18.24
C ILE A 93 8.22 -37.97 17.49
N GLY A 94 8.05 -38.01 16.16
CA GLY A 94 8.13 -36.84 15.30
C GLY A 94 9.49 -36.72 14.63
N VAL A 95 10.04 -35.51 14.56
CA VAL A 95 11.35 -35.26 13.94
C VAL A 95 12.49 -35.73 14.84
N SER A 96 13.51 -36.36 14.24
CA SER A 96 14.74 -36.76 14.93
C SER A 96 15.75 -35.61 15.10
N LYS A 97 15.53 -34.50 14.40
CA LYS A 97 16.33 -33.28 14.47
C LYS A 97 15.43 -32.08 14.17
N VAL A 98 15.42 -31.12 15.10
CA VAL A 98 14.76 -29.83 14.92
C VAL A 98 15.58 -28.99 13.94
N ASP A 99 14.89 -28.42 12.97
CA ASP A 99 15.41 -27.51 11.96
C ASP A 99 14.36 -26.44 11.60
N ARG A 100 14.67 -25.64 10.58
CA ARG A 100 13.83 -24.52 10.13
C ARG A 100 12.45 -24.90 9.58
N ASN A 101 12.26 -26.16 9.21
CA ASN A 101 11.02 -26.72 8.66
C ASN A 101 10.25 -27.54 9.70
N SER A 102 10.83 -27.78 10.87
CA SER A 102 10.19 -28.51 11.96
C SER A 102 8.96 -27.75 12.47
N ILE A 103 7.87 -28.49 12.66
CA ILE A 103 6.53 -27.93 12.91
C ILE A 103 6.21 -28.01 14.40
N PHE A 104 5.78 -26.87 14.95
CA PHE A 104 5.33 -26.68 16.32
C PHE A 104 3.88 -26.20 16.31
N ARG A 105 3.12 -26.45 17.38
CA ARG A 105 1.91 -25.64 17.65
C ARG A 105 2.35 -24.25 18.07
N ILE A 106 1.69 -23.21 17.55
CA ILE A 106 2.01 -21.82 17.90
C ILE A 106 1.02 -21.20 18.90
N GLY A 107 0.02 -21.99 19.34
CA GLY A 107 -0.97 -21.59 20.33
C GLY A 107 -1.56 -20.22 20.03
N SER A 108 -1.58 -19.35 21.03
CA SER A 108 -2.20 -18.02 20.91
C SER A 108 -1.54 -17.03 19.95
N VAL A 109 -0.41 -17.36 19.31
CA VAL A 109 0.07 -16.61 18.13
C VAL A 109 -0.96 -16.70 16.99
N SER A 110 -1.78 -17.75 16.95
CA SER A 110 -2.90 -17.91 16.00
C SER A 110 -3.86 -16.72 15.94
N LYS A 111 -4.03 -16.00 17.05
CA LYS A 111 -4.86 -14.79 17.14
C LYS A 111 -4.41 -13.70 16.17
N VAL A 112 -3.09 -13.60 15.92
CA VAL A 112 -2.54 -12.63 14.95
C VAL A 112 -3.07 -12.96 13.57
N PHE A 113 -3.08 -14.23 13.18
CA PHE A 113 -3.61 -14.69 11.89
C PHE A 113 -5.12 -14.51 11.77
N SER A 114 -5.87 -14.74 12.84
CA SER A 114 -7.32 -14.49 12.86
C SER A 114 -7.66 -13.01 12.65
N VAL A 115 -6.98 -12.09 13.35
CA VAL A 115 -7.20 -10.65 13.12
C VAL A 115 -6.66 -10.23 11.76
N TRP A 116 -5.53 -10.78 11.32
CA TRP A 116 -4.98 -10.47 10.00
C TRP A 116 -5.92 -10.91 8.87
N SER A 117 -6.50 -12.11 8.98
CA SER A 117 -7.54 -12.58 8.07
C SER A 117 -8.75 -11.65 8.09
N PHE A 118 -9.23 -11.24 9.26
CA PHE A 118 -10.34 -10.31 9.35
C PHE A 118 -10.04 -8.99 8.63
N LEU A 119 -8.84 -8.43 8.84
CA LEU A 119 -8.43 -7.18 8.21
C LEU A 119 -8.26 -7.30 6.69
N ILE A 120 -7.78 -8.44 6.19
CA ILE A 120 -7.66 -8.71 4.74
C ILE A 120 -9.06 -8.82 4.10
N GLU A 121 -9.97 -9.58 4.72
CA GLU A 121 -11.27 -9.88 4.12
C GLU A 121 -12.30 -8.76 4.31
N VAL A 122 -12.26 -8.08 5.46
CA VAL A 122 -13.30 -7.13 5.90
C VAL A 122 -12.78 -5.70 6.02
N GLY A 123 -11.51 -5.54 6.40
CA GLY A 123 -10.92 -4.25 6.72
C GLY A 123 -11.27 -3.73 8.12
N ASP A 124 -10.61 -2.64 8.52
CA ASP A 124 -10.72 -2.04 9.85
C ASP A 124 -11.87 -1.03 9.98
N GLU A 125 -12.59 -0.73 8.90
CA GLU A 125 -13.77 0.14 8.88
C GLU A 125 -14.95 -0.42 9.68
N ARG A 126 -15.03 -1.75 9.83
CA ARG A 126 -16.07 -2.46 10.59
C ARG A 126 -15.72 -2.64 12.06
N PHE A 127 -14.58 -2.13 12.54
CA PHE A 127 -14.18 -2.31 13.94
C PHE A 127 -15.16 -1.70 14.94
N ASN A 128 -15.97 -0.72 14.54
CA ASN A 128 -17.01 -0.11 15.38
C ASN A 128 -18.39 -0.76 15.21
N ASP A 129 -18.54 -1.76 14.34
CA ASP A 129 -19.81 -2.48 14.23
C ASP A 129 -20.05 -3.31 15.51
N PRO A 130 -21.28 -3.33 16.04
CA PRO A 130 -21.62 -4.13 17.20
C PRO A 130 -21.66 -5.62 16.85
N ILE A 131 -21.17 -6.48 17.75
CA ILE A 131 -21.12 -7.93 17.52
C ILE A 131 -22.53 -8.55 17.37
N THR A 132 -23.54 -7.97 18.02
CA THR A 132 -24.94 -8.43 17.95
C THR A 132 -25.54 -8.37 16.56
N LYS A 133 -24.95 -7.58 15.63
CA LYS A 133 -25.32 -7.57 14.21
C LYS A 133 -24.98 -8.88 13.49
N TYR A 134 -23.98 -9.61 13.99
CA TYR A 134 -23.43 -10.80 13.35
C TYR A 134 -23.66 -12.08 14.17
N VAL A 135 -23.87 -11.93 15.48
CA VAL A 135 -24.12 -13.03 16.42
C VAL A 135 -25.40 -12.73 17.19
N PRO A 136 -26.58 -13.08 16.65
CA PRO A 136 -27.88 -12.70 17.22
C PRO A 136 -28.15 -13.32 18.60
N GLU A 137 -27.45 -14.41 18.96
CA GLU A 137 -27.55 -15.03 20.29
C GLU A 137 -27.15 -14.07 21.42
N LEU A 138 -26.38 -13.02 21.11
CA LEU A 138 -25.88 -12.04 22.08
C LEU A 138 -26.82 -10.84 22.31
N VAL A 139 -27.90 -10.69 21.53
CA VAL A 139 -28.80 -9.52 21.64
C VAL A 139 -29.40 -9.40 23.05
N ASN A 140 -29.73 -10.52 23.69
CA ASN A 140 -30.35 -10.51 25.01
C ASN A 140 -29.36 -10.31 26.18
N LEU A 141 -28.06 -10.17 25.89
CA LEU A 141 -27.01 -10.00 26.90
C LEU A 141 -26.64 -8.54 27.17
N GLY A 142 -27.24 -7.58 26.47
CA GLY A 142 -26.83 -6.17 26.60
C GLY A 142 -25.47 -5.89 25.95
N TRP A 143 -25.06 -6.70 24.96
CA TRP A 143 -23.76 -6.59 24.28
C TRP A 143 -23.84 -5.73 23.01
N GLU A 144 -24.84 -4.87 22.88
CA GLU A 144 -24.99 -3.96 21.74
C GLU A 144 -23.87 -2.93 21.64
N GLU A 145 -23.14 -2.70 22.74
CA GLU A 145 -21.97 -1.80 22.78
C GLU A 145 -20.64 -2.53 22.51
N VAL A 146 -20.62 -3.87 22.50
CA VAL A 146 -19.41 -4.64 22.23
C VAL A 146 -19.15 -4.64 20.72
N THR A 147 -17.99 -4.13 20.30
CA THR A 147 -17.63 -3.99 18.89
C THR A 147 -16.60 -5.02 18.42
N LEU A 148 -16.51 -5.23 17.09
CA LEU A 148 -15.53 -6.16 16.50
C LEU A 148 -14.08 -5.78 16.84
N GLY A 149 -13.75 -4.50 16.86
CA GLY A 149 -12.42 -4.01 17.22
C GLY A 149 -12.09 -4.26 18.69
N GLN A 150 -13.09 -4.21 19.58
CA GLN A 150 -12.92 -4.52 21.00
C GLN A 150 -12.71 -6.03 21.23
N LEU A 151 -13.36 -6.89 20.44
CA LEU A 151 -13.07 -8.33 20.45
C LEU A 151 -11.64 -8.61 20.00
N ALA A 152 -11.23 -8.02 18.88
CA ALA A 152 -9.89 -8.18 18.32
C ALA A 152 -8.77 -7.69 19.26
N SER A 153 -9.07 -6.72 20.14
CA SER A 153 -8.11 -6.05 21.03
C SER A 153 -8.23 -6.42 22.51
N HIS A 154 -8.99 -7.45 22.86
CA HIS A 154 -9.24 -7.84 24.26
C HIS A 154 -9.86 -6.71 25.11
N ALA A 155 -10.52 -5.73 24.49
CA ALA A 155 -11.15 -4.58 25.14
C ALA A 155 -12.67 -4.73 25.29
N ALA A 156 -13.23 -5.88 24.91
CA ALA A 156 -14.68 -6.13 24.96
C ALA A 156 -15.23 -6.31 26.39
N GLY A 157 -14.36 -6.56 27.39
CA GLY A 157 -14.79 -6.78 28.76
C GLY A 157 -15.54 -8.11 28.98
N ILE A 158 -15.45 -9.05 28.04
CA ILE A 158 -16.17 -10.33 28.06
C ILE A 158 -15.38 -11.45 28.75
N PRO A 159 -16.03 -12.57 29.14
CA PRO A 159 -15.33 -13.66 29.80
C PRO A 159 -14.18 -14.27 28.99
N ARG A 160 -13.22 -14.85 29.70
CA ARG A 160 -11.98 -15.37 29.11
C ARG A 160 -12.25 -16.63 28.28
N ASP A 161 -12.83 -17.62 28.93
CA ASP A 161 -13.07 -18.98 28.45
C ASP A 161 -14.38 -19.49 29.05
N PRO A 162 -15.33 -19.98 28.22
CA PRO A 162 -16.57 -20.54 28.76
C PRO A 162 -16.39 -21.83 29.55
N THR A 163 -15.40 -22.66 29.20
CA THR A 163 -15.22 -24.01 29.76
C THR A 163 -13.77 -24.42 30.01
N PHE A 164 -12.81 -23.89 29.24
CA PHE A 164 -11.42 -24.38 29.22
C PHE A 164 -10.69 -24.28 30.58
N ASN A 165 -10.96 -23.23 31.35
CA ASN A 165 -10.31 -22.98 32.65
C ASN A 165 -11.23 -23.30 33.84
N GLU A 166 -12.16 -24.24 33.68
CA GLU A 166 -13.09 -24.61 34.75
C GLU A 166 -12.46 -25.61 35.74
N LEU A 167 -12.17 -25.14 36.95
CA LEU A 167 -11.56 -25.96 38.02
C LEU A 167 -12.46 -27.12 38.44
N GLY A 168 -13.78 -26.96 38.37
CA GLY A 168 -14.74 -28.03 38.67
C GLY A 168 -14.63 -29.25 37.76
N ALA A 169 -14.06 -29.10 36.56
CA ALA A 169 -13.79 -30.22 35.65
C ALA A 169 -12.43 -30.88 35.94
N ALA A 170 -11.48 -30.14 36.51
CA ALA A 170 -10.12 -30.62 36.80
C ALA A 170 -9.97 -31.25 38.20
N LEU A 171 -10.83 -30.90 39.16
CA LEU A 171 -10.75 -31.32 40.55
C LEU A 171 -11.85 -32.32 40.89
N ASP A 172 -11.48 -33.38 41.62
CA ASP A 172 -12.49 -34.24 42.25
C ASP A 172 -13.13 -33.53 43.48
N SER A 173 -14.25 -34.07 43.96
CA SER A 173 -15.02 -33.47 45.07
C SER A 173 -14.22 -33.35 46.37
N THR A 174 -13.24 -34.23 46.60
CA THR A 174 -12.39 -34.23 47.79
C THR A 174 -11.34 -33.13 47.69
N GLN A 175 -10.71 -33.00 46.52
CA GLN A 175 -9.73 -31.95 46.22
C GLN A 175 -10.38 -30.57 46.26
N ALA A 176 -11.55 -30.42 45.62
CA ALA A 176 -12.31 -29.17 45.65
C ALA A 176 -12.64 -28.75 47.09
N ALA A 177 -13.16 -29.67 47.91
CA ALA A 177 -13.45 -29.42 49.32
C ALA A 177 -12.18 -29.08 50.13
N ALA A 178 -11.05 -29.73 49.86
CA ALA A 178 -9.78 -29.44 50.52
C ALA A 178 -9.26 -28.03 50.21
N PHE A 179 -9.57 -27.47 49.04
CA PHE A 179 -9.28 -26.09 48.67
C PHE A 179 -10.35 -25.09 49.11
N GLY A 180 -11.41 -25.54 49.79
CA GLY A 180 -12.49 -24.70 50.29
C GLY A 180 -13.56 -24.35 49.24
N PHE A 181 -13.55 -25.00 48.07
CA PHE A 181 -14.61 -24.84 47.09
C PHE A 181 -15.85 -25.67 47.46
N PRO A 182 -17.07 -25.21 47.12
CA PRO A 182 -18.27 -26.01 47.29
C PRO A 182 -18.25 -27.23 46.35
N THR A 183 -18.86 -28.34 46.77
CA THR A 183 -19.09 -29.48 45.88
C THR A 183 -20.10 -29.09 44.80
N LEU A 184 -19.71 -29.24 43.53
CA LEU A 184 -20.59 -29.00 42.38
C LEU A 184 -21.45 -30.22 42.07
N GLU A 185 -22.70 -29.99 41.67
CA GLU A 185 -23.51 -31.01 41.02
C GLU A 185 -22.93 -31.34 39.64
N LYS A 186 -23.13 -32.58 39.16
CA LYS A 186 -22.63 -33.00 37.83
C LYS A 186 -23.15 -32.12 36.69
N SER A 187 -24.34 -31.55 36.84
CA SER A 187 -24.96 -30.61 35.89
C SER A 187 -24.24 -29.26 35.81
N GLN A 188 -23.50 -28.89 36.85
CA GLN A 188 -22.74 -27.64 36.95
C GLN A 188 -21.32 -27.77 36.38
N VAL A 189 -20.84 -29.00 36.17
CA VAL A 189 -19.54 -29.26 35.56
C VAL A 189 -19.68 -29.29 34.04
N PRO A 190 -18.90 -28.49 33.28
CA PRO A 190 -18.94 -28.52 31.83
C PRO A 190 -18.65 -29.91 31.26
N THR A 191 -19.40 -30.31 30.23
CA THR A 191 -19.28 -31.65 29.62
C THR A 191 -18.52 -31.65 28.29
N CYS A 192 -18.00 -30.50 27.88
CA CYS A 192 -17.28 -30.28 26.65
C CYS A 192 -16.25 -29.15 26.84
N GLY A 193 -15.18 -29.18 26.04
CA GLY A 193 -14.20 -28.09 25.96
C GLY A 193 -13.54 -27.70 27.29
N ALA A 194 -13.56 -28.59 28.28
CA ALA A 194 -12.95 -28.43 29.60
C ALA A 194 -11.96 -29.57 29.83
N THR A 195 -11.00 -29.39 30.75
CA THR A 195 -10.06 -30.43 31.14
C THR A 195 -10.79 -31.71 31.55
N GLY A 196 -10.45 -32.85 30.94
CA GLY A 196 -11.10 -34.14 31.18
C GLY A 196 -12.36 -34.41 30.33
N ALA A 197 -12.82 -33.44 29.52
CA ALA A 197 -13.87 -33.68 28.54
C ALA A 197 -13.29 -34.19 27.21
N ASN A 198 -13.75 -35.35 26.74
CA ASN A 198 -13.25 -35.98 25.50
C ASN A 198 -13.88 -35.42 24.20
N ARG A 199 -14.42 -34.20 24.23
CA ARG A 199 -15.04 -33.57 23.04
C ARG A 199 -15.06 -32.04 23.13
N THR A 200 -15.11 -31.40 21.97
CA THR A 200 -15.33 -29.97 21.83
C THR A 200 -16.82 -29.60 22.02
N CYS A 201 -17.08 -28.34 22.37
CA CYS A 201 -18.44 -27.83 22.55
C CYS A 201 -19.09 -27.51 21.20
N THR A 202 -20.41 -27.76 21.11
CA THR A 202 -21.24 -27.20 20.03
C THR A 202 -21.50 -25.70 20.28
N ARG A 203 -21.97 -24.98 19.26
CA ARG A 203 -22.27 -23.54 19.37
C ARG A 203 -23.31 -23.26 20.46
N SER A 204 -24.36 -24.07 20.54
CA SER A 204 -25.40 -23.93 21.56
C SER A 204 -24.84 -24.15 22.96
N GLU A 205 -23.96 -25.13 23.15
CA GLU A 205 -23.32 -25.40 24.45
C GLU A 205 -22.38 -24.25 24.86
N LEU A 206 -21.56 -23.78 23.92
CA LEU A 206 -20.67 -22.63 24.15
C LEU A 206 -21.45 -21.41 24.66
N PHE A 207 -22.54 -21.04 23.98
CA PHE A 207 -23.39 -19.94 24.44
C PHE A 207 -24.07 -20.25 25.77
N SER A 208 -24.52 -21.48 26.01
CA SER A 208 -25.14 -21.84 27.29
C SER A 208 -24.20 -21.63 28.49
N TYR A 209 -22.89 -21.89 28.33
CA TYR A 209 -21.90 -21.62 29.37
C TYR A 209 -21.51 -20.14 29.43
N LEU A 210 -21.29 -19.50 28.27
CA LEU A 210 -20.94 -18.07 28.21
C LEU A 210 -22.02 -17.19 28.86
N LEU A 211 -23.30 -17.51 28.65
CA LEU A 211 -24.46 -16.80 29.20
C LEU A 211 -24.56 -16.90 30.73
N GLN A 212 -23.88 -17.86 31.36
CA GLN A 212 -23.85 -18.03 32.82
C GLN A 212 -22.72 -17.23 33.49
N GLN A 213 -21.77 -16.71 32.71
CA GLN A 213 -20.62 -15.99 33.24
C GLN A 213 -20.87 -14.48 33.22
N HIS A 214 -20.41 -13.79 34.27
CA HIS A 214 -20.48 -12.33 34.32
C HIS A 214 -19.31 -11.70 33.54
N PRO A 215 -19.53 -10.61 32.79
CA PRO A 215 -18.45 -9.84 32.20
C PRO A 215 -17.47 -9.31 33.26
N PRO A 216 -16.15 -9.48 33.12
CA PRO A 216 -15.18 -8.92 34.05
C PRO A 216 -15.15 -7.39 34.06
N TYR A 217 -15.47 -6.74 32.94
CA TYR A 217 -15.50 -5.27 32.82
C TYR A 217 -16.61 -4.81 31.88
N PRO A 218 -17.08 -3.55 32.00
CA PRO A 218 -17.77 -2.88 30.90
C PRO A 218 -16.87 -2.80 29.66
N THR A 219 -17.49 -2.72 28.49
CA THR A 219 -16.74 -2.62 27.23
C THR A 219 -15.84 -1.38 27.21
N ALA A 220 -14.67 -1.49 26.58
CA ALA A 220 -13.61 -0.48 26.50
C ALA A 220 -13.03 0.02 27.84
N TYR A 221 -13.35 -0.61 28.98
CA TYR A 221 -12.89 -0.15 30.28
C TYR A 221 -11.43 -0.54 30.60
N SER A 222 -11.07 -1.81 30.42
CA SER A 222 -9.74 -2.36 30.71
C SER A 222 -9.48 -3.60 29.86
N PRO A 223 -8.23 -3.92 29.46
CA PRO A 223 -7.96 -5.12 28.70
C PRO A 223 -8.24 -6.37 29.54
N SER A 224 -9.01 -7.30 28.99
CA SER A 224 -9.29 -8.63 29.56
C SER A 224 -9.10 -9.68 28.47
N TYR A 225 -8.09 -10.53 28.65
CA TYR A 225 -7.80 -11.59 27.70
C TYR A 225 -9.01 -12.52 27.53
N SER A 226 -9.33 -12.87 26.29
CA SER A 226 -10.47 -13.72 25.97
C SER A 226 -10.21 -14.53 24.71
N ASN A 227 -10.32 -15.85 24.81
CA ASN A 227 -10.23 -16.76 23.67
C ASN A 227 -11.55 -16.74 22.89
N VAL A 228 -12.69 -16.72 23.59
CA VAL A 228 -14.03 -16.68 22.97
C VAL A 228 -14.24 -15.41 22.14
N ALA A 229 -13.52 -14.31 22.44
CA ALA A 229 -13.52 -13.12 21.59
C ALA A 229 -13.14 -13.43 20.13
N TYR A 230 -12.22 -14.37 19.89
CA TYR A 230 -11.76 -14.73 18.55
C TYR A 230 -12.70 -15.73 17.87
N THR A 231 -13.41 -16.55 18.65
CA THR A 231 -14.54 -17.33 18.14
C THR A 231 -15.63 -16.40 17.62
N LEU A 232 -16.02 -15.38 18.40
CA LEU A 232 -17.03 -14.40 18.01
C LEU A 232 -16.58 -13.55 16.82
N LEU A 233 -15.32 -13.12 16.79
CA LEU A 233 -14.75 -12.41 15.64
C LEU A 233 -14.75 -13.28 14.38
N GLY A 234 -14.42 -14.58 14.51
CA GLY A 234 -14.49 -15.55 13.42
C GLY A 234 -15.92 -15.73 12.88
N TYR A 235 -16.92 -15.79 13.75
CA TYR A 235 -18.33 -15.81 13.32
C TYR A 235 -18.73 -14.54 12.59
N ALA A 236 -18.29 -13.37 13.08
CA ALA A 236 -18.56 -12.11 12.40
C ALA A 236 -17.93 -12.09 11.00
N GLN A 237 -16.68 -12.51 10.87
CA GLN A 237 -16.02 -12.64 9.56
C GLN A 237 -16.82 -13.53 8.62
N GLU A 238 -17.17 -14.74 9.07
CA GLU A 238 -17.90 -15.72 8.24
C GLU A 238 -19.26 -15.19 7.79
N VAL A 239 -20.01 -14.51 8.67
CA VAL A 239 -21.29 -13.88 8.31
C VAL A 239 -21.10 -12.74 7.29
N ILE A 240 -20.03 -11.95 7.41
CA ILE A 240 -19.76 -10.82 6.51
C ILE A 240 -19.32 -11.31 5.12
N THR A 241 -18.46 -12.32 5.07
CA THR A 241 -17.72 -12.70 3.86
C THR A 241 -18.21 -14.01 3.23
N GLY A 242 -19.01 -14.80 3.96
CA GLY A 242 -19.37 -16.16 3.59
C GLY A 242 -18.22 -17.16 3.70
N THR A 243 -17.06 -16.76 4.23
CA THR A 243 -15.84 -17.59 4.29
C THR A 243 -15.39 -17.82 5.74
N PRO A 244 -15.31 -19.08 6.22
CA PRO A 244 -14.79 -19.40 7.54
C PRO A 244 -13.34 -18.93 7.73
N VAL A 245 -13.01 -18.52 8.96
CA VAL A 245 -11.68 -17.97 9.29
C VAL A 245 -10.53 -18.91 8.95
N GLY A 246 -10.65 -20.22 9.20
CA GLY A 246 -9.63 -21.20 8.85
C GLY A 246 -9.35 -21.25 7.34
N THR A 247 -10.41 -21.25 6.52
CA THR A 247 -10.29 -21.23 5.06
C THR A 247 -9.63 -19.94 4.56
N ALA A 248 -10.00 -18.79 5.12
CA ALA A 248 -9.42 -17.50 4.76
C ALA A 248 -7.92 -17.43 5.15
N ILE A 249 -7.53 -17.89 6.34
CA ILE A 249 -6.12 -17.98 6.76
C ILE A 249 -5.34 -18.89 5.81
N THR A 250 -5.83 -20.11 5.55
CA THR A 250 -5.13 -21.06 4.68
C THR A 250 -4.98 -20.54 3.26
N LYS A 251 -6.04 -19.97 2.67
CA LYS A 251 -6.03 -19.54 1.26
C LYS A 251 -5.32 -18.21 1.06
N ASN A 252 -5.67 -17.20 1.86
CA ASN A 252 -5.34 -15.80 1.58
C ASN A 252 -4.10 -15.32 2.35
N ILE A 253 -3.62 -16.09 3.34
CA ILE A 253 -2.35 -15.84 4.03
C ILE A 253 -1.34 -16.95 3.71
N MET A 254 -1.58 -18.18 4.17
CA MET A 254 -0.60 -19.26 4.06
C MET A 254 -0.31 -19.61 2.59
N GLY A 255 -1.35 -19.76 1.76
CA GLY A 255 -1.21 -20.05 0.33
C GLY A 255 -0.52 -18.94 -0.45
N VAL A 256 -0.85 -17.67 -0.17
CA VAL A 256 -0.25 -16.51 -0.85
C VAL A 256 1.23 -16.32 -0.48
N LEU A 257 1.58 -16.56 0.79
CA LEU A 257 2.94 -16.42 1.29
C LEU A 257 3.78 -17.69 1.08
N GLY A 258 3.19 -18.78 0.58
CA GLY A 258 3.87 -20.06 0.41
C GLY A 258 4.33 -20.66 1.75
N MET A 259 3.47 -20.59 2.78
CA MET A 259 3.70 -21.18 4.09
C MET A 259 3.36 -22.68 4.08
N SER A 260 4.24 -23.50 3.51
CA SER A 260 4.00 -24.92 3.21
C SER A 260 4.06 -25.86 4.41
N ASP A 261 4.72 -25.45 5.50
CA ASP A 261 4.86 -26.19 6.75
C ASP A 261 3.91 -25.64 7.83
N SER A 262 2.81 -25.00 7.39
CA SER A 262 1.81 -24.40 8.26
C SER A 262 0.40 -24.91 7.92
N SER A 263 -0.40 -25.13 8.96
CA SER A 263 -1.80 -25.53 8.83
C SER A 263 -2.64 -24.83 9.90
N PHE A 264 -3.93 -24.60 9.62
CA PHE A 264 -4.80 -23.93 10.59
C PHE A 264 -5.26 -24.86 11.71
N GLN A 265 -5.72 -26.06 11.37
CA GLN A 265 -6.19 -27.07 12.33
C GLN A 265 -5.85 -28.50 11.89
N ASP A 266 -5.45 -28.71 10.63
CA ASP A 266 -5.09 -30.02 10.12
C ASP A 266 -3.78 -30.47 10.78
N ILE A 267 -3.83 -31.57 11.53
CA ILE A 267 -2.67 -32.13 12.21
C ILE A 267 -1.64 -32.54 11.15
N PRO A 268 -0.40 -32.00 11.19
CA PRO A 268 0.63 -32.38 10.22
C PRO A 268 0.92 -33.88 10.28
N SER A 269 0.95 -34.54 9.11
CA SER A 269 1.26 -35.98 9.00
C SER A 269 2.74 -36.31 9.23
N SER A 270 3.61 -35.31 9.14
CA SER A 270 5.06 -35.43 9.31
C SER A 270 5.67 -34.08 9.69
N GLY A 271 6.93 -34.07 10.13
CA GLY A 271 7.65 -32.82 10.45
C GLY A 271 7.34 -32.22 11.83
N GLY A 272 6.40 -32.81 12.58
CA GLY A 272 6.04 -32.37 13.92
C GLY A 272 7.13 -32.61 14.97
N VAL A 273 7.30 -31.66 15.87
CA VAL A 273 8.08 -31.80 17.11
C VAL A 273 7.14 -32.27 18.20
N ILE A 274 7.25 -33.53 18.66
CA ILE A 274 6.29 -34.13 19.60
C ILE A 274 7.05 -34.56 20.88
N PRO A 275 7.13 -33.68 21.90
CA PRO A 275 7.86 -33.99 23.12
C PRO A 275 7.12 -35.03 23.97
N GLY A 276 7.85 -35.75 24.83
CA GLY A 276 7.25 -36.66 25.83
C GLY A 276 6.81 -38.03 25.30
N GLY A 277 6.94 -38.30 24.00
CA GLY A 277 6.70 -39.64 23.43
C GLY A 277 5.23 -40.02 23.24
N ASP A 278 4.28 -39.10 23.45
CA ASP A 278 2.86 -39.30 23.18
C ASP A 278 2.21 -38.01 22.63
N ALA A 279 1.47 -38.12 21.53
CA ALA A 279 0.84 -36.99 20.84
C ALA A 279 -0.36 -36.41 21.62
N THR A 280 -0.99 -37.20 22.46
CA THR A 280 -2.10 -36.80 23.34
C THR A 280 -1.56 -36.12 24.59
N GLU A 281 -0.53 -36.69 25.23
CA GLU A 281 0.07 -36.09 26.44
C GLU A 281 0.73 -34.74 26.15
N SER A 282 1.34 -34.58 24.98
CA SER A 282 1.91 -33.29 24.53
C SER A 282 0.86 -32.27 24.08
N GLY A 283 -0.39 -32.70 23.89
CA GLY A 283 -1.44 -31.90 23.25
C GLY A 283 -1.19 -31.65 21.75
N TRP A 284 -0.34 -32.45 21.09
CA TRP A 284 -0.12 -32.34 19.63
C TRP A 284 -1.41 -32.54 18.83
N ASN A 285 -2.27 -33.49 19.23
CA ASN A 285 -3.53 -33.82 18.55
C ASN A 285 -4.76 -33.16 19.19
N GLU A 286 -4.57 -32.19 20.09
CA GLU A 286 -5.67 -31.51 20.79
C GLU A 286 -6.54 -30.71 19.82
N ASP A 287 -7.84 -31.01 19.80
CA ASP A 287 -8.86 -30.29 19.02
C ASP A 287 -9.50 -29.19 19.87
N LEU A 288 -9.33 -27.94 19.43
CA LEU A 288 -9.88 -26.76 20.09
C LEU A 288 -11.33 -26.44 19.63
N GLY A 289 -11.82 -27.08 18.58
CA GLY A 289 -13.17 -26.89 18.06
C GLY A 289 -13.51 -25.41 17.81
N LEU A 290 -14.53 -24.89 18.49
CA LEU A 290 -14.98 -23.51 18.28
C LEU A 290 -13.96 -22.45 18.73
N THR A 291 -13.00 -22.80 19.59
CA THR A 291 -11.91 -21.88 20.00
C THR A 291 -10.69 -21.96 19.10
N SER A 292 -10.71 -22.76 18.02
CA SER A 292 -9.61 -22.84 17.04
C SER A 292 -9.08 -21.51 16.52
N PRO A 293 -9.90 -20.47 16.24
CA PRO A 293 -9.40 -19.15 15.83
C PRO A 293 -8.47 -18.49 16.87
N ALA A 294 -8.50 -18.98 18.11
CA ALA A 294 -7.68 -18.49 19.19
C ALA A 294 -6.34 -19.23 19.32
N GLY A 295 -6.16 -20.44 18.77
CA GLY A 295 -5.02 -21.29 19.17
C GLY A 295 -4.58 -22.44 18.26
N SER A 296 -5.28 -22.78 17.18
CA SER A 296 -5.07 -24.08 16.51
C SER A 296 -3.88 -24.19 15.55
N ILE A 297 -3.20 -23.09 15.20
CA ILE A 297 -2.22 -23.12 14.10
C ILE A 297 -0.99 -23.97 14.46
N TYR A 298 -0.55 -24.75 13.48
CA TYR A 298 0.77 -25.38 13.40
C TYR A 298 1.64 -24.59 12.43
N SER A 299 2.92 -24.38 12.75
CA SER A 299 3.85 -23.67 11.86
C SER A 299 5.31 -23.99 12.15
N SER A 300 6.21 -23.53 11.28
CA SER A 300 7.66 -23.62 11.40
C SER A 300 8.31 -22.23 11.49
N THR A 301 9.57 -22.14 11.92
CA THR A 301 10.28 -20.84 11.94
C THR A 301 10.39 -20.26 10.53
N SER A 302 10.62 -21.10 9.51
CA SER A 302 10.75 -20.64 8.13
C SER A 302 9.47 -20.00 7.56
N ASP A 303 8.30 -20.49 7.94
CA ASP A 303 7.02 -19.93 7.53
C ASP A 303 6.64 -18.70 8.35
N MET A 304 6.88 -18.72 9.66
CA MET A 304 6.64 -17.58 10.53
C MET A 304 7.52 -16.37 10.17
N VAL A 305 8.73 -16.58 9.65
CA VAL A 305 9.56 -15.51 9.07
C VAL A 305 8.86 -14.85 7.89
N LYS A 306 8.28 -15.63 6.96
CA LYS A 306 7.53 -15.09 5.81
C LYS A 306 6.33 -14.25 6.27
N ALA A 307 5.58 -14.76 7.24
CA ALA A 307 4.46 -14.03 7.84
C ALA A 307 4.92 -12.70 8.47
N GLY A 308 5.97 -12.73 9.29
CA GLY A 308 6.52 -11.53 9.92
C GLY A 308 7.04 -10.49 8.91
N GLN A 309 7.75 -10.92 7.87
CA GLN A 309 8.20 -10.04 6.78
C GLN A 309 7.03 -9.44 6.02
N ALA A 310 6.01 -10.23 5.68
CA ALA A 310 4.82 -9.77 4.97
C ALA A 310 4.02 -8.72 5.76
N ILE A 311 3.93 -8.88 7.09
CA ILE A 311 3.32 -7.89 7.98
C ILE A 311 4.11 -6.58 7.93
N LEU A 312 5.43 -6.61 8.17
CA LEU A 312 6.27 -5.41 8.17
C LEU A 312 6.29 -4.70 6.81
N GLN A 313 6.30 -5.46 5.72
CA GLN A 313 6.28 -4.95 4.35
C GLN A 313 4.88 -4.50 3.87
N SER A 314 3.81 -4.86 4.58
CA SER A 314 2.41 -4.64 4.16
C SER A 314 2.11 -5.25 2.79
N THR A 315 2.51 -6.49 2.54
CA THR A 315 2.31 -7.13 1.21
C THR A 315 0.86 -7.59 0.98
N LEU A 316 0.12 -7.89 2.04
CA LEU A 316 -1.27 -8.39 1.97
C LEU A 316 -2.33 -7.33 2.32
N MET A 317 -1.93 -6.16 2.81
CA MET A 317 -2.82 -5.06 3.21
C MET A 317 -2.24 -3.71 2.81
N SER A 318 -3.05 -2.66 2.75
CA SER A 318 -2.51 -1.33 2.51
C SER A 318 -1.53 -0.92 3.63
N PRO A 319 -0.43 -0.21 3.32
CA PRO A 319 0.50 0.26 4.36
C PRO A 319 -0.16 1.09 5.45
N ALA A 320 -1.22 1.84 5.12
CA ALA A 320 -1.97 2.64 6.10
C ALA A 320 -2.75 1.75 7.08
N GLN A 321 -3.37 0.67 6.61
CA GLN A 321 -4.10 -0.27 7.46
C GLN A 321 -3.15 -1.05 8.36
N THR A 322 -2.03 -1.57 7.85
CA THR A 322 -1.00 -2.22 8.67
C THR A 322 -0.47 -1.29 9.77
N ARG A 323 -0.22 -0.01 9.44
CA ARG A 323 0.21 0.97 10.44
C ARG A 323 -0.83 1.22 11.52
N ARG A 324 -2.13 1.14 11.24
CA ARG A 324 -3.20 1.25 12.26
C ARG A 324 -3.32 -0.03 13.09
N TRP A 325 -3.16 -1.19 12.46
CA TRP A 325 -3.14 -2.49 13.12
C TRP A 325 -1.99 -2.60 14.13
N LEU A 326 -0.81 -2.11 13.78
CA LEU A 326 0.36 -1.98 14.64
C LEU A 326 0.30 -0.68 15.47
N LYS A 327 -0.77 -0.52 16.25
CA LYS A 327 -0.92 0.53 17.28
C LYS A 327 -1.52 -0.02 18.57
N PRO A 328 -1.20 0.58 19.73
CA PRO A 328 -1.96 0.32 20.95
C PRO A 328 -3.39 0.80 20.77
N LEU A 329 -4.34 -0.01 21.25
CA LEU A 329 -5.77 0.32 21.29
C LEU A 329 -6.24 0.55 22.73
N ILE A 330 -5.60 -0.08 23.71
CA ILE A 330 -5.88 0.13 25.13
C ILE A 330 -4.59 0.00 25.95
N GLN A 331 -4.42 0.89 26.93
CA GLN A 331 -3.28 0.88 27.85
C GLN A 331 -3.53 -0.10 28.99
N THR A 332 -2.49 -0.77 29.49
CA THR A 332 -2.60 -1.55 30.73
C THR A 332 -2.35 -0.67 31.96
N GLY A 333 -2.45 -1.23 33.17
CA GLY A 333 -2.02 -0.54 34.39
C GLY A 333 -0.50 -0.33 34.52
N TYR A 334 0.31 -0.72 33.53
CA TYR A 334 1.77 -0.65 33.59
C TYR A 334 2.33 0.12 32.39
N LEU A 335 3.13 1.16 32.67
CA LEU A 335 3.59 2.15 31.69
C LEU A 335 4.31 1.55 30.48
N SER A 336 5.02 0.43 30.65
CA SER A 336 5.78 -0.20 29.58
C SER A 336 5.00 -1.27 28.79
N THR A 337 3.67 -1.32 28.93
CA THR A 337 2.84 -2.29 28.22
C THR A 337 1.50 -1.71 27.73
N ALA A 338 1.06 -2.16 26.57
CA ALA A 338 -0.26 -1.85 26.01
C ALA A 338 -0.80 -3.06 25.25
N VAL A 339 -2.08 -3.02 24.88
CA VAL A 339 -2.73 -4.06 24.08
C VAL A 339 -3.25 -3.45 22.76
N GLY A 340 -2.89 -4.08 21.66
CA GLY A 340 -3.43 -3.84 20.31
C GLY A 340 -4.34 -5.00 19.88
N ALA A 341 -4.62 -5.11 18.59
CA ALA A 341 -5.49 -6.16 18.06
C ALA A 341 -4.71 -7.24 17.30
N PRO A 342 -4.14 -8.30 17.89
CA PRO A 342 -4.21 -8.75 19.28
C PRO A 342 -2.90 -8.50 20.05
N TRP A 343 -2.09 -7.54 19.59
CA TRP A 343 -0.69 -7.37 19.99
C TRP A 343 -0.51 -7.13 21.50
N GLU A 344 0.38 -7.89 22.12
CA GLU A 344 1.00 -7.54 23.41
C GLU A 344 2.14 -6.55 23.12
N ILE A 345 1.90 -5.26 23.36
CA ILE A 345 2.85 -4.20 23.00
C ILE A 345 3.77 -3.92 24.19
N ARG A 346 5.08 -3.94 23.94
CA ARG A 346 6.12 -3.63 24.93
C ARG A 346 6.84 -2.34 24.54
N TYR A 347 7.03 -1.46 25.51
CA TYR A 347 7.88 -0.28 25.38
C TYR A 347 9.23 -0.59 26.02
N LEU A 348 10.29 -0.71 25.22
CA LEU A 348 11.65 -0.96 25.71
C LEU A 348 12.48 0.31 25.60
N THR A 349 13.25 0.61 26.64
CA THR A 349 14.23 1.71 26.61
C THR A 349 15.57 1.16 26.13
N LEU A 350 16.03 1.65 24.98
CA LEU A 350 17.34 1.34 24.44
C LEU A 350 18.45 2.08 25.21
N SER A 351 19.70 1.69 25.02
CA SER A 351 20.88 2.28 25.69
C SER A 351 21.06 3.79 25.45
N ASN A 352 20.37 4.33 24.44
CA ASN A 352 20.31 5.74 24.09
C ASN A 352 19.13 6.49 24.74
N GLU A 353 18.52 5.91 25.78
CA GLU A 353 17.31 6.42 26.48
C GLU A 353 16.07 6.55 25.58
N ARG A 354 16.16 6.09 24.32
CA ARG A 354 15.01 6.08 23.39
C ARG A 354 14.10 4.92 23.75
N MET A 355 12.82 5.23 23.89
CA MET A 355 11.78 4.22 23.95
C MET A 355 11.48 3.70 22.52
N THR A 356 11.42 2.38 22.36
CA THR A 356 10.98 1.70 21.15
C THR A 356 9.81 0.78 21.43
N GLN A 357 8.93 0.64 20.44
CA GLN A 357 7.73 -0.19 20.53
C GLN A 357 7.96 -1.54 19.86
N LEU A 358 7.80 -2.61 20.63
CA LEU A 358 7.74 -3.97 20.13
C LEU A 358 6.31 -4.47 20.13
N TYR A 359 5.91 -5.09 19.02
CA TYR A 359 4.62 -5.73 18.84
C TYR A 359 4.85 -7.22 18.98
N THR A 360 4.43 -7.76 20.11
CA THR A 360 4.66 -9.16 20.45
C THR A 360 3.34 -9.93 20.48
N LYS A 361 3.40 -11.23 20.21
CA LYS A 361 2.34 -12.14 20.61
C LYS A 361 3.00 -13.43 21.06
N GLN A 362 2.72 -13.83 22.30
CA GLN A 362 3.10 -15.13 22.83
C GLN A 362 1.97 -16.14 22.61
N GLY A 363 2.31 -17.41 22.56
CA GLY A 363 1.35 -18.49 22.40
C GLY A 363 1.74 -19.67 23.24
N ASP A 364 0.76 -20.26 23.90
CA ASP A 364 0.91 -21.46 24.70
C ASP A 364 -0.22 -22.40 24.30
N GLU A 365 0.14 -23.67 24.08
CA GLU A 365 -0.81 -24.77 23.85
C GLU A 365 -0.18 -26.06 24.36
N SER A 366 -0.71 -26.63 25.45
CA SER A 366 -0.15 -27.81 26.13
C SER A 366 1.40 -27.75 26.26
N SER A 367 2.14 -28.64 25.59
CA SER A 367 3.61 -28.70 25.63
C SER A 367 4.34 -27.67 24.75
N TYR A 368 3.62 -26.80 24.05
CA TYR A 368 4.15 -25.92 23.02
C TYR A 368 4.08 -24.45 23.43
N HIS A 369 5.16 -23.72 23.19
CA HIS A 369 5.20 -22.29 23.42
C HIS A 369 5.84 -21.56 22.23
N ALA A 370 5.24 -20.45 21.82
CA ALA A 370 5.70 -19.66 20.68
C ALA A 370 5.72 -18.16 20.99
N ALA A 371 6.59 -17.42 20.31
CA ALA A 371 6.59 -15.96 20.31
C ALA A 371 6.87 -15.43 18.90
N LEU A 372 6.03 -14.49 18.47
CA LEU A 372 6.28 -13.61 17.32
C LEU A 372 6.57 -12.22 17.86
N VAL A 373 7.72 -11.65 17.50
CA VAL A 373 8.10 -10.30 17.91
C VAL A 373 8.46 -9.46 16.68
N LEU A 374 7.84 -8.29 16.58
CA LEU A 374 8.07 -7.33 15.50
C LEU A 374 8.53 -5.99 16.07
N SER A 375 9.54 -5.40 15.43
CA SER A 375 9.98 -4.03 15.63
C SER A 375 9.83 -3.24 14.32
N PRO A 376 8.64 -2.63 14.08
CA PRO A 376 8.39 -1.86 12.86
C PRO A 376 9.33 -0.66 12.68
N GLU A 377 9.85 -0.12 13.79
CA GLU A 377 10.81 1.00 13.74
C GLU A 377 12.16 0.61 13.13
N HIS A 378 12.51 -0.68 13.16
CA HIS A 378 13.78 -1.20 12.65
C HIS A 378 13.58 -2.15 11.45
N ASP A 379 12.34 -2.36 11.00
CA ASP A 379 11.99 -3.41 10.03
C ASP A 379 12.56 -4.79 10.41
N LEU A 380 12.63 -5.07 11.72
CA LEU A 380 13.23 -6.27 12.30
C LEU A 380 12.16 -7.11 12.99
N GLY A 381 12.32 -8.43 13.00
CA GLY A 381 11.51 -9.30 13.84
C GLY A 381 12.22 -10.60 14.16
N TRP A 382 11.67 -11.34 15.11
CA TRP A 382 12.16 -12.67 15.45
C TRP A 382 11.05 -13.61 15.89
N ILE A 383 11.30 -14.90 15.66
CA ILE A 383 10.44 -16.02 16.01
C ILE A 383 11.14 -16.88 17.05
N VAL A 384 10.41 -17.31 18.07
CA VAL A 384 10.86 -18.32 19.03
C VAL A 384 9.80 -19.40 19.10
N LEU A 385 10.18 -20.66 18.87
CA LEU A 385 9.31 -21.83 19.03
C LEU A 385 9.97 -22.77 20.02
N THR A 386 9.25 -23.23 21.03
CA THR A 386 9.72 -24.21 22.01
C THR A 386 8.67 -25.29 22.24
N ALA A 387 9.12 -26.51 22.52
CA ALA A 387 8.27 -27.64 22.88
C ALA A 387 8.98 -28.53 23.90
N GLY A 388 8.32 -28.85 25.00
CA GLY A 388 8.86 -29.72 26.04
C GLY A 388 7.76 -30.40 26.84
N ALA A 389 8.10 -31.52 27.50
CA ALA A 389 7.16 -32.18 28.40
C ALA A 389 6.68 -31.20 29.51
N PRO A 390 5.52 -31.43 30.17
CA PRO A 390 4.89 -30.47 31.10
C PRO A 390 5.77 -29.92 32.25
N ASN A 391 6.92 -30.53 32.54
CA ASN A 391 7.87 -30.08 33.56
C ASN A 391 9.24 -29.65 33.00
N ALA A 392 9.40 -29.60 31.68
CA ALA A 392 10.68 -29.29 31.02
C ALA A 392 11.04 -27.79 31.05
N GLY A 393 10.17 -26.93 31.60
CA GLY A 393 10.41 -25.49 31.70
C GLY A 393 10.40 -24.77 30.35
N ALA A 394 9.72 -25.33 29.33
CA ALA A 394 9.76 -24.83 27.95
C ALA A 394 9.26 -23.38 27.80
N THR A 395 8.35 -22.91 28.67
CA THR A 395 7.95 -21.50 28.76
C THR A 395 9.12 -20.59 29.17
N GLY A 396 9.89 -20.98 30.19
CA GLY A 396 11.07 -20.23 30.64
C GLY A 396 12.18 -20.18 29.58
N VAL A 397 12.33 -21.25 28.81
CA VAL A 397 13.24 -21.28 27.64
C VAL A 397 12.78 -20.27 26.59
N ARG A 398 11.48 -20.25 26.24
CA ARG A 398 10.91 -19.27 25.30
C ARG A 398 11.16 -17.84 25.76
N GLU A 399 10.89 -17.53 27.03
CA GLU A 399 11.08 -16.18 27.60
C GLU A 399 12.55 -15.76 27.57
N THR A 400 13.46 -16.66 27.94
CA THR A 400 14.91 -16.40 27.91
C THR A 400 15.38 -16.09 26.49
N LEU A 401 15.04 -16.94 25.51
CA LEU A 401 15.40 -16.75 24.10
C LEU A 401 14.80 -15.45 23.54
N MET A 402 13.51 -15.19 23.80
CA MET A 402 12.82 -13.98 23.35
C MET A 402 13.49 -12.72 23.90
N ASN A 403 13.85 -12.70 25.19
CA ASN A 403 14.50 -11.56 25.83
C ASN A 403 15.96 -11.39 25.38
N SER A 404 16.71 -12.47 25.22
CA SER A 404 18.10 -12.42 24.72
C SER A 404 18.16 -11.81 23.32
N PHE A 405 17.20 -12.14 22.44
CA PHE A 405 17.11 -11.52 21.12
C PHE A 405 16.84 -10.01 21.20
N GLY A 406 15.89 -9.60 22.04
CA GLY A 406 15.59 -8.19 22.28
C GLY A 406 16.79 -7.42 22.86
N ASN A 407 17.55 -8.04 23.77
CA ASN A 407 18.70 -7.42 24.42
C ASN A 407 19.93 -7.30 23.50
N LEU A 408 20.15 -8.27 22.60
CA LEU A 408 21.34 -8.32 21.75
C LEU A 408 21.11 -7.69 20.37
N PHE A 409 20.05 -8.07 19.68
CA PHE A 409 19.87 -7.72 18.26
C PHE A 409 19.15 -6.39 18.05
N LEU A 410 18.27 -5.98 18.96
CA LEU A 410 17.56 -4.70 18.82
C LEU A 410 18.51 -3.49 18.95
N PRO A 411 19.44 -3.42 19.93
CA PRO A 411 20.44 -2.35 19.97
C PRO A 411 21.39 -2.37 18.77
N VAL A 412 21.71 -3.55 18.24
CA VAL A 412 22.50 -3.68 17.00
C VAL A 412 21.76 -3.09 15.81
N ALA A 413 20.46 -3.36 15.67
CA ALA A 413 19.66 -2.80 14.60
C ALA A 413 19.57 -1.27 14.68
N GLU A 414 19.36 -0.71 15.88
CA GLU A 414 19.39 0.74 16.13
C GLU A 414 20.76 1.34 15.80
N GLN A 415 21.84 0.70 16.22
CA GLN A 415 23.21 1.19 15.98
C GLN A 415 23.58 1.10 14.50
N GLN A 416 23.17 0.03 13.80
CA GLN A 416 23.38 -0.09 12.35
C GLN A 416 22.55 0.96 11.60
N ALA A 417 21.30 1.19 12.00
CA ALA A 417 20.44 2.24 11.42
C ALA A 417 21.10 3.61 11.57
N LYS A 418 21.69 3.89 12.74
CA LYS A 418 22.47 5.10 12.98
C LYS A 418 23.70 5.18 12.08
N ASN A 419 24.49 4.11 11.97
CA ASN A 419 25.70 4.09 11.14
C ASN A 419 25.37 4.36 9.66
N GLU A 420 24.33 3.70 9.13
CA GLU A 420 23.84 3.93 7.77
C GLU A 420 23.32 5.36 7.61
N ALA A 421 22.56 5.88 8.58
CA ALA A 421 22.06 7.26 8.52
C ALA A 421 23.20 8.30 8.53
N ILE A 422 24.26 8.06 9.30
CA ILE A 422 25.44 8.92 9.31
C ILE A 422 26.10 8.93 7.94
N SER A 423 26.34 7.76 7.36
CA SER A 423 26.94 7.61 6.03
C SER A 423 26.08 8.26 4.94
N ASN A 424 24.76 8.15 5.04
CA ASN A 424 23.86 8.50 3.95
C ASN A 424 23.35 9.95 4.03
N PHE A 425 23.26 10.56 5.21
CA PHE A 425 22.60 11.86 5.40
C PHE A 425 23.45 12.94 6.07
N SER A 426 24.65 12.62 6.58
CA SER A 426 25.53 13.65 7.17
C SER A 426 26.26 14.44 6.08
N GLY A 427 26.43 15.74 6.30
CA GLY A 427 27.18 16.59 5.38
C GLY A 427 26.86 18.07 5.54
N SER A 428 27.62 18.88 4.80
CA SER A 428 27.32 20.29 4.57
C SER A 428 26.67 20.43 3.20
N PHE A 429 25.43 20.93 3.18
CA PHE A 429 24.68 21.20 1.96
C PHE A 429 24.69 22.70 1.71
N VAL A 430 25.18 23.15 0.56
CA VAL A 430 25.37 24.57 0.24
C VAL A 430 24.64 24.94 -1.05
N ASP A 431 23.92 26.06 -1.01
CA ASP A 431 23.32 26.73 -2.16
C ASP A 431 23.96 28.12 -2.25
N GLN A 432 24.93 28.21 -3.15
CA GLN A 432 25.69 29.44 -3.37
C GLN A 432 24.82 30.55 -3.97
N ALA A 433 23.82 30.20 -4.78
CA ALA A 433 22.98 31.18 -5.48
C ALA A 433 22.18 32.03 -4.50
N THR A 434 21.74 31.42 -3.40
CA THR A 434 20.98 32.12 -2.36
C THR A 434 21.80 32.44 -1.11
N ASN A 435 23.10 32.11 -1.06
CA ASN A 435 23.90 32.20 0.17
C ASN A 435 23.24 31.46 1.35
N SER A 436 22.84 30.21 1.11
CA SER A 436 22.23 29.33 2.10
C SER A 436 23.11 28.11 2.34
N SER A 437 23.10 27.59 3.56
CA SER A 437 23.84 26.38 3.91
C SER A 437 23.22 25.67 5.10
N VAL A 438 23.33 24.35 5.16
CA VAL A 438 22.90 23.55 6.30
C VAL A 438 23.91 22.46 6.63
N ILE A 439 24.14 22.25 7.93
CA ILE A 439 25.05 21.22 8.44
C ILE A 439 24.21 20.16 9.16
N VAL A 440 24.25 18.94 8.62
CA VAL A 440 23.61 17.75 9.19
C VAL A 440 24.70 16.80 9.66
N GLN A 441 24.59 16.29 10.88
CA GLN A 441 25.58 15.38 11.46
C GLN A 441 24.96 14.43 12.47
N ALA A 442 25.75 13.48 12.98
CA ALA A 442 25.36 12.67 14.12
C ALA A 442 25.15 13.55 15.37
N GLY A 443 24.13 13.24 16.16
CA GLY A 443 24.04 13.72 17.54
C GLY A 443 25.13 13.10 18.43
N SER A 444 25.14 13.45 19.72
CA SER A 444 25.95 12.75 20.73
C SER A 444 25.74 11.23 20.66
N SER A 445 26.68 10.45 21.19
CA SER A 445 26.75 8.98 21.04
C SER A 445 25.42 8.27 21.32
N ASN A 446 24.58 8.85 22.18
CA ASN A 446 23.31 8.29 22.64
C ASN A 446 22.07 9.11 22.26
N ALA A 447 22.11 10.02 21.29
CA ALA A 447 20.91 10.76 20.92
C ALA A 447 20.28 10.23 19.62
N PRO A 448 18.95 10.02 19.57
CA PRO A 448 18.26 9.63 18.33
C PRO A 448 18.09 10.84 17.38
N GLY A 449 17.83 10.55 16.12
CA GLY A 449 17.68 11.55 15.06
C GLY A 449 19.00 12.13 14.55
N MET A 450 18.97 12.67 13.33
CA MET A 450 20.10 13.43 12.77
C MET A 450 20.11 14.84 13.35
N LEU A 451 21.28 15.34 13.76
CA LEU A 451 21.42 16.66 14.37
C LEU A 451 21.69 17.73 13.30
N VAL A 452 20.93 18.82 13.34
CA VAL A 452 21.19 20.05 12.59
C VAL A 452 21.78 21.08 13.55
N THR A 453 23.02 21.48 13.30
CA THR A 453 23.74 22.47 14.13
C THR A 453 23.73 23.87 13.55
N SER A 454 23.52 24.00 12.25
CA SER A 454 23.45 25.27 11.55
C SER A 454 22.51 25.17 10.35
N LEU A 455 21.58 26.10 10.25
CA LEU A 455 20.84 26.40 9.04
C LEU A 455 20.95 27.90 8.79
N ILE A 456 21.66 28.27 7.74
CA ILE A 456 21.73 29.63 7.22
C ILE A 456 20.86 29.67 5.97
N SER A 457 19.89 30.56 5.94
CA SER A 457 19.09 30.83 4.76
C SER A 457 19.24 32.28 4.35
N ARG A 458 19.73 32.53 3.13
CA ARG A 458 19.92 33.89 2.59
C ARG A 458 20.77 34.78 3.49
N GLY A 459 21.82 34.22 4.06
CA GLY A 459 22.71 34.88 5.00
C GLY A 459 22.17 35.06 6.42
N ALA A 460 20.92 34.67 6.72
CA ALA A 460 20.35 34.74 8.06
C ALA A 460 20.39 33.36 8.75
N GLN A 461 20.78 33.31 10.03
CA GLN A 461 20.79 32.08 10.82
C GLN A 461 19.37 31.73 11.28
N VAL A 462 18.83 30.62 10.78
CA VAL A 462 17.50 30.09 11.14
C VAL A 462 17.60 29.02 12.23
N VAL A 463 18.64 28.18 12.19
CA VAL A 463 18.98 27.24 13.27
C VAL A 463 20.42 27.53 13.70
N GLY A 464 20.63 27.67 15.00
CA GLY A 464 21.93 27.99 15.60
C GLY A 464 21.81 28.94 16.80
N PRO A 465 22.93 29.32 17.44
CA PRO A 465 22.94 30.13 18.66
C PRO A 465 22.27 31.51 18.54
N GLU A 466 22.27 32.11 17.35
CA GLU A 466 21.67 33.41 17.05
C GLU A 466 20.32 33.27 16.33
N SER A 467 19.70 32.08 16.37
CA SER A 467 18.40 31.86 15.73
C SER A 467 17.32 32.77 16.32
N PRO A 468 16.56 33.50 15.49
CA PRO A 468 15.44 34.31 15.96
C PRO A 468 14.30 33.45 16.54
N LEU A 469 14.27 32.15 16.22
CA LEU A 469 13.29 31.21 16.77
C LEU A 469 13.46 31.03 18.28
N ILE A 470 14.66 31.25 18.82
CA ILE A 470 14.93 31.13 20.26
C ILE A 470 14.12 32.19 21.01
N GLN A 471 14.10 33.42 20.52
CA GLN A 471 13.32 34.50 21.14
C GLN A 471 11.81 34.30 20.94
N LEU A 472 11.40 33.81 19.78
CA LEU A 472 9.97 33.66 19.45
C LEU A 472 9.32 32.45 20.13
N TYR A 473 10.05 31.34 20.25
CA TYR A 473 9.50 30.04 20.65
C TYR A 473 10.32 29.32 21.75
N GLY A 474 11.44 29.90 22.20
CA GLY A 474 12.36 29.22 23.12
C GLY A 474 13.08 28.02 22.50
N ALA A 475 13.10 27.92 21.17
CA ALA A 475 13.55 26.75 20.41
C ALA A 475 14.35 27.18 19.16
N GLY A 476 15.13 26.28 18.55
CA GLY A 476 15.89 26.59 17.32
C GLY A 476 17.40 26.79 17.48
N GLN A 477 17.94 26.60 18.69
CA GLN A 477 19.39 26.48 18.89
C GLN A 477 19.96 25.29 18.10
N TYR A 478 19.21 24.19 18.06
CA TYR A 478 19.48 23.00 17.27
C TYR A 478 18.16 22.45 16.73
N ALA A 479 18.24 21.59 15.72
CA ALA A 479 17.09 20.78 15.29
C ALA A 479 17.49 19.29 15.23
N ARG A 480 16.52 18.40 15.43
CA ARG A 480 16.71 16.95 15.29
C ARG A 480 15.76 16.39 14.25
N LEU A 481 16.29 15.73 13.24
CA LEU A 481 15.53 15.14 12.14
C LEU A 481 15.20 13.67 12.45
N TYR A 482 13.91 13.35 12.42
CA TYR A 482 13.37 12.00 12.57
C TYR A 482 12.72 11.56 11.25
N PRO A 483 12.93 10.33 10.77
CA PRO A 483 12.28 9.83 9.56
C PRO A 483 10.76 9.88 9.67
N SER A 484 10.10 10.48 8.68
CA SER A 484 8.63 10.43 8.56
C SER A 484 8.13 9.18 7.83
N ASN A 485 9.05 8.46 7.16
CA ASN A 485 8.79 7.37 6.22
C ASN A 485 7.92 7.75 5.01
N LEU A 486 7.64 9.04 4.78
CA LEU A 486 7.13 9.54 3.51
C LEU A 486 8.25 9.45 2.48
N ARG A 487 7.98 8.79 1.35
CA ARG A 487 9.01 8.50 0.34
C ARG A 487 8.45 8.52 -1.08
N ALA A 488 9.32 8.87 -2.03
CA ALA A 488 9.11 8.66 -3.46
C ALA A 488 10.14 7.65 -3.98
N THR A 489 9.78 6.91 -5.02
CA THR A 489 10.67 5.94 -5.67
C THR A 489 10.91 6.31 -7.12
N SER A 490 12.12 6.06 -7.61
CA SER A 490 12.49 6.21 -9.02
C SER A 490 13.02 4.90 -9.59
N MET A 491 12.93 4.71 -10.90
CA MET A 491 13.55 3.59 -11.60
C MET A 491 15.07 3.76 -11.59
N SER A 492 15.81 2.67 -11.36
CA SER A 492 17.26 2.66 -11.52
C SER A 492 17.63 2.83 -12.99
N SER A 493 18.71 3.55 -13.26
CA SER A 493 19.28 3.81 -14.57
C SER A 493 19.58 2.55 -15.40
N ASN A 494 19.84 1.42 -14.74
CA ASN A 494 20.09 0.12 -15.39
C ASN A 494 18.81 -0.73 -15.57
N GLY A 495 17.64 -0.22 -15.18
CA GLY A 495 16.35 -0.93 -15.27
C GLY A 495 16.16 -2.08 -14.27
N SER A 496 17.09 -2.31 -13.35
CA SER A 496 17.07 -3.46 -12.42
C SER A 496 16.01 -3.37 -11.31
N GLY A 497 15.31 -2.25 -11.20
CA GLY A 497 14.23 -2.05 -10.22
C GLY A 497 14.03 -0.59 -9.85
N THR A 498 13.44 -0.37 -8.67
CA THR A 498 13.20 0.97 -8.11
C THR A 498 14.00 1.21 -6.84
N TYR A 499 14.44 2.43 -6.62
CA TYR A 499 15.10 2.87 -5.39
C TYR A 499 14.32 4.05 -4.77
N VAL A 500 14.55 4.33 -3.48
CA VAL A 500 13.98 5.51 -2.81
C VAL A 500 14.73 6.75 -3.28
N SER A 501 14.08 7.63 -4.02
CA SER A 501 14.69 8.85 -4.58
C SER A 501 14.43 10.09 -3.74
N ARG A 502 13.39 10.08 -2.90
CA ARG A 502 13.11 11.13 -1.91
C ARG A 502 12.68 10.50 -0.60
N LEU A 503 13.22 11.00 0.52
CA LEU A 503 12.84 10.56 1.86
C LEU A 503 12.58 11.77 2.76
N GLY A 504 11.38 11.81 3.34
CA GLY A 504 10.94 12.88 4.23
C GLY A 504 11.33 12.65 5.69
N PHE A 505 11.69 13.72 6.37
CA PHE A 505 12.01 13.81 7.79
C PHE A 505 11.15 14.90 8.44
N ARG A 506 11.00 14.80 9.76
CA ARG A 506 10.40 15.81 10.62
C ARG A 506 11.41 16.33 11.63
N ALA A 507 11.51 17.65 11.75
CA ALA A 507 12.41 18.28 12.70
C ALA A 507 11.74 18.57 14.04
N THR A 508 12.41 18.27 15.16
CA THR A 508 12.05 18.82 16.47
C THR A 508 13.07 19.86 16.91
N TYR A 509 12.58 20.93 17.55
CA TYR A 509 13.39 22.06 18.02
C TYR A 509 13.41 22.17 19.55
N PHE A 510 12.66 21.32 20.25
CA PHE A 510 12.50 21.32 21.71
C PHE A 510 13.48 20.33 22.38
N ASN A 511 13.99 20.70 23.56
CA ASN A 511 15.07 19.99 24.24
C ASN A 511 14.91 19.95 25.77
N ALA A 512 13.68 20.07 26.29
CA ALA A 512 13.43 20.09 27.73
C ALA A 512 12.24 19.19 28.09
N THR A 513 12.46 18.28 29.04
CA THR A 513 11.43 17.46 29.69
C THR A 513 11.27 17.90 31.15
N GLN A 514 10.08 17.71 31.71
CA GLN A 514 9.85 17.79 33.15
C GLN A 514 9.09 16.54 33.63
N PRO A 515 9.78 15.40 33.78
CA PRO A 515 9.14 14.14 34.13
C PRO A 515 8.39 14.24 35.46
N GLY A 516 7.19 13.64 35.51
CA GLY A 516 6.36 13.59 36.73
C GLY A 516 5.48 14.83 36.97
N GLN A 517 5.53 15.83 36.09
CA GLN A 517 4.57 16.93 36.09
C GLN A 517 3.38 16.64 35.17
N VAL A 518 2.20 17.20 35.49
CA VAL A 518 0.99 17.09 34.64
C VAL A 518 1.23 17.71 33.27
N HIS A 519 2.00 18.79 33.21
CA HIS A 519 2.42 19.44 31.98
C HIS A 519 3.92 19.23 31.76
N ASP A 520 4.28 18.15 31.06
CA ASP A 520 5.63 17.95 30.55
C ASP A 520 5.79 18.73 29.22
N PRO A 521 6.76 19.66 29.09
CA PRO A 521 6.99 20.38 27.83
C PRO A 521 7.23 19.45 26.63
N CYS A 522 7.72 18.22 26.83
CA CYS A 522 7.83 17.24 25.75
C CYS A 522 6.47 16.81 25.16
N LEU A 523 5.35 16.99 25.87
CA LEU A 523 4.02 16.78 25.29
C LEU A 523 3.75 17.72 24.10
N SER A 524 4.48 18.84 24.00
CA SER A 524 4.30 19.79 22.90
C SER A 524 4.95 19.31 21.59
N THR A 525 5.86 18.32 21.61
CA THR A 525 6.61 17.94 20.40
C THR A 525 5.75 17.36 19.31
N TRP A 526 4.78 16.51 19.64
CA TRP A 526 3.85 15.98 18.64
C TRP A 526 2.84 17.04 18.18
N THR A 527 2.46 17.98 19.04
CA THR A 527 1.56 19.09 18.68
C THR A 527 2.23 20.16 17.82
N ALA A 528 3.56 20.22 17.84
CA ALA A 528 4.33 21.18 17.07
C ALA A 528 4.64 20.70 15.64
N ILE A 529 4.42 19.43 15.31
CA ILE A 529 4.63 18.93 13.95
C ILE A 529 3.70 19.64 12.97
N GLY A 530 4.27 20.18 11.89
CA GLY A 530 3.56 21.06 10.97
C GLY A 530 3.49 22.53 11.41
N ALA A 531 4.13 22.93 12.52
CA ALA A 531 4.13 24.29 13.04
C ALA A 531 5.50 24.71 13.63
N PRO A 532 5.84 26.02 13.65
CA PRO A 532 5.12 27.09 12.98
C PRO A 532 5.28 27.00 11.46
N THR A 533 4.30 27.55 10.74
CA THR A 533 4.34 27.67 9.28
C THR A 533 4.65 29.10 8.85
N TYR A 534 5.21 29.26 7.66
CA TYR A 534 5.33 30.55 6.99
C TYR A 534 5.26 30.33 5.49
N GLY A 535 4.39 31.10 4.84
CA GLY A 535 3.94 30.78 3.48
C GLY A 535 3.21 29.44 3.37
N GLN A 536 2.60 28.93 4.45
CA GLN A 536 1.94 27.61 4.56
C GLN A 536 2.86 26.38 4.51
N ALA A 537 4.18 26.57 4.34
CA ALA A 537 5.13 25.51 4.56
C ALA A 537 5.47 25.42 6.05
N ALA A 538 5.75 24.23 6.57
CA ALA A 538 6.11 24.01 7.96
C ALA A 538 7.63 23.89 8.14
N LEU A 539 8.21 24.55 9.15
CA LEU A 539 9.67 24.57 9.35
C LEU A 539 10.26 23.17 9.56
N ASP A 540 9.44 22.26 10.09
CA ASP A 540 9.81 20.90 10.40
C ASP A 540 9.76 19.94 9.21
N ASP A 541 9.40 20.39 8.00
CA ASP A 541 9.37 19.52 6.80
C ASP A 541 10.74 19.49 6.08
N TRP A 542 11.40 18.34 6.05
CA TRP A 542 12.74 18.18 5.48
C TRP A 542 12.75 17.00 4.52
N VAL A 543 13.29 17.16 3.30
CA VAL A 543 13.28 16.10 2.28
C VAL A 543 14.68 15.90 1.72
N PHE A 544 15.26 14.72 1.95
CA PHE A 544 16.50 14.32 1.29
C PHE A 544 16.18 13.76 -0.09
N HIS A 545 16.89 14.24 -1.11
CA HIS A 545 16.94 13.61 -2.42
C HIS A 545 18.10 12.63 -2.44
N ILE A 546 17.81 11.38 -2.75
CA ILE A 546 18.72 10.26 -2.58
C ILE A 546 19.14 9.75 -3.97
N GLY A 547 20.42 9.40 -4.12
CA GLY A 547 20.93 8.73 -5.31
C GLY A 547 20.66 7.23 -5.30
N GLU A 548 20.96 6.55 -6.40
CA GLU A 548 20.84 5.07 -6.47
C GLU A 548 21.76 4.36 -5.46
N ASP A 549 22.84 5.02 -5.04
CA ASP A 549 23.77 4.56 -4.00
C ASP A 549 23.23 4.70 -2.56
N GLY A 550 21.99 5.20 -2.40
CA GLY A 550 21.38 5.41 -1.09
C GLY A 550 21.88 6.66 -0.35
N GLN A 551 22.82 7.41 -0.92
CA GLN A 551 23.34 8.63 -0.31
C GLN A 551 22.50 9.85 -0.68
N ALA A 552 22.32 10.77 0.26
CA ALA A 552 21.74 12.06 0.01
C ALA A 552 22.61 12.86 -0.98
N LYS A 553 21.99 13.33 -2.06
CA LYS A 553 22.62 14.19 -3.08
C LYS A 553 22.27 15.65 -2.89
N SER A 554 21.06 15.92 -2.39
CA SER A 554 20.61 17.25 -2.02
C SER A 554 19.56 17.17 -0.90
N LEU A 555 19.30 18.30 -0.26
CA LEU A 555 18.37 18.43 0.84
C LEU A 555 17.47 19.64 0.60
N GLU A 556 16.16 19.41 0.66
CA GLU A 556 15.13 20.44 0.63
C GLU A 556 14.69 20.70 2.08
N VAL A 557 14.84 21.94 2.55
CA VAL A 557 14.49 22.36 3.91
C VAL A 557 13.29 23.27 3.86
N ALA A 558 12.13 22.73 4.25
CA ALA A 558 10.85 23.39 4.30
C ALA A 558 10.42 23.95 2.93
N GLY A 559 9.18 23.71 2.50
CA GLY A 559 8.59 24.33 1.29
C GLY A 559 8.52 25.88 1.33
N TYR A 560 9.20 26.51 2.30
CA TYR A 560 9.44 27.93 2.49
C TYR A 560 10.22 28.56 1.34
N PHE A 561 11.18 27.81 0.79
CA PHE A 561 12.15 28.31 -0.18
C PHE A 561 11.83 27.90 -1.61
N THR A 562 10.96 26.89 -1.76
CA THR A 562 10.27 26.60 -3.01
C THR A 562 8.99 27.44 -3.02
N HIS A 563 8.73 28.16 -4.12
CA HIS A 563 7.33 28.50 -4.39
C HIS A 563 6.60 27.17 -4.41
N ASN A 564 5.73 26.94 -3.43
CA ASN A 564 4.76 25.86 -3.47
C ASN A 564 4.25 25.81 -4.91
N PRO A 565 4.55 24.76 -5.70
CA PRO A 565 4.23 24.76 -7.11
C PRO A 565 2.77 25.13 -7.20
N LYS A 566 2.47 26.30 -7.75
CA LYS A 566 1.11 26.77 -7.82
C LYS A 566 0.44 25.83 -8.80
N ILE A 567 -0.21 24.81 -8.24
CA ILE A 567 -1.03 23.90 -9.00
C ILE A 567 -2.23 24.75 -9.41
N LYS A 568 -2.20 25.21 -10.66
CA LYS A 568 -3.27 25.99 -11.24
C LYS A 568 -4.25 25.02 -11.86
N PHE A 569 -5.52 25.18 -11.54
CA PHE A 569 -6.57 24.57 -12.32
C PHE A 569 -6.52 25.14 -13.74
N VAL A 570 -6.27 24.26 -14.71
CA VAL A 570 -6.17 24.63 -16.13
C VAL A 570 -7.53 24.58 -16.78
N GLY A 571 -8.33 23.58 -16.43
CA GLY A 571 -9.64 23.34 -17.02
C GLY A 571 -10.13 21.93 -16.75
N HIS A 572 -11.33 21.62 -17.24
CA HIS A 572 -11.83 20.26 -17.28
C HIS A 572 -11.35 19.57 -18.55
N ALA A 573 -10.79 18.36 -18.44
CA ALA A 573 -10.54 17.49 -19.60
C ALA A 573 -11.85 16.89 -20.15
N GLY A 574 -12.89 16.83 -19.31
CA GLY A 574 -14.22 16.37 -19.65
C GLY A 574 -15.09 16.22 -18.40
N LEU A 575 -16.39 16.48 -18.55
CA LEU A 575 -17.41 16.26 -17.53
C LEU A 575 -18.42 15.25 -18.07
N GLY A 576 -18.48 14.06 -17.49
CA GLY A 576 -19.36 12.99 -17.94
C GLY A 576 -20.49 12.68 -16.98
N ARG A 577 -21.49 11.91 -17.42
CA ARG A 577 -22.69 11.61 -16.63
C ARG A 577 -22.43 10.93 -15.28
N HIS A 578 -21.29 10.28 -15.13
CA HIS A 578 -20.95 9.46 -13.96
C HIS A 578 -19.71 9.97 -13.20
N GLY A 579 -19.05 11.03 -13.67
CA GLY A 579 -17.83 11.56 -13.09
C GLY A 579 -17.17 12.61 -13.98
N GLY A 580 -15.95 13.05 -13.65
CA GLY A 580 -15.25 14.04 -14.47
C GLY A 580 -13.73 13.95 -14.37
N ALA A 581 -13.05 14.75 -15.19
CA ALA A 581 -11.60 14.85 -15.24
C ALA A 581 -11.16 16.32 -15.16
N LEU A 582 -10.32 16.64 -14.18
CA LEU A 582 -9.68 17.95 -14.00
C LEU A 582 -8.28 17.92 -14.59
N ILE A 583 -7.88 19.01 -15.23
CA ILE A 583 -6.48 19.25 -15.61
C ILE A 583 -5.93 20.28 -14.63
N LEU A 584 -4.86 19.88 -13.96
CA LEU A 584 -4.05 20.73 -13.13
C LEU A 584 -2.68 20.91 -13.79
N SER A 585 -2.11 22.10 -13.70
CA SER A 585 -0.74 22.35 -14.15
C SER A 585 0.06 22.90 -12.99
N GLU A 586 1.27 22.38 -12.83
CA GLU A 586 2.28 23.01 -12.02
C GLU A 586 2.83 24.25 -12.75
N GLU A 587 2.92 25.40 -12.09
CA GLU A 587 3.67 26.54 -12.62
C GLU A 587 5.17 26.18 -12.69
N ALA A 588 5.74 26.18 -13.90
CA ALA A 588 7.18 25.96 -14.09
C ALA A 588 7.96 27.28 -14.25
N SER A 589 9.24 27.26 -13.87
CA SER A 589 10.19 28.31 -14.25
C SER A 589 10.55 28.23 -15.73
N ALA A 590 11.08 29.32 -16.31
CA ALA A 590 11.44 29.42 -17.74
C ALA A 590 12.33 28.30 -18.31
N GLU A 591 12.98 27.49 -17.46
CA GLU A 591 13.88 26.39 -17.82
C GLU A 591 13.24 24.98 -17.67
N GLN A 592 12.03 24.84 -17.13
CA GLN A 592 11.35 23.55 -16.95
C GLN A 592 9.99 23.55 -17.67
N LYS A 593 9.60 22.42 -18.29
CA LYS A 593 8.24 22.23 -18.80
C LYS A 593 7.28 22.01 -17.63
N ALA A 594 6.16 22.73 -17.61
CA ALA A 594 5.10 22.58 -16.63
C ALA A 594 4.53 21.16 -16.65
N ARG A 595 4.58 20.46 -15.50
CA ARG A 595 3.92 19.17 -15.35
C ARG A 595 2.41 19.35 -15.37
N LYS A 596 1.71 18.52 -16.12
CA LYS A 596 0.24 18.46 -16.14
C LYS A 596 -0.24 17.18 -15.46
N ILE A 597 -1.20 17.36 -14.55
CA ILE A 597 -1.82 16.29 -13.77
C ILE A 597 -3.29 16.22 -14.15
N VAL A 598 -3.75 15.04 -14.54
CA VAL A 598 -5.18 14.77 -14.76
C VAL A 598 -5.75 14.10 -13.52
N ILE A 599 -6.74 14.71 -12.89
CA ILE A 599 -7.47 14.12 -11.76
C ILE A 599 -8.82 13.62 -12.25
N LYS A 600 -9.02 12.31 -12.25
CA LYS A 600 -10.32 11.69 -12.50
C LYS A 600 -11.06 11.44 -11.18
N TYR A 601 -12.36 11.69 -11.19
CA TYR A 601 -13.22 11.55 -10.02
C TYR A 601 -14.62 11.06 -10.41
N SER A 602 -15.31 10.36 -9.50
CA SER A 602 -16.67 9.83 -9.70
C SER A 602 -17.73 10.74 -9.06
N TYR A 603 -18.94 10.76 -9.63
CA TYR A 603 -20.13 11.37 -9.01
C TYR A 603 -20.85 10.43 -8.02
N GLY A 604 -20.52 9.14 -8.01
CA GLY A 604 -21.12 8.14 -7.12
C GLY A 604 -22.64 8.20 -7.12
N SER A 605 -23.25 8.33 -5.93
CA SER A 605 -24.72 8.43 -5.75
C SER A 605 -25.36 9.68 -6.36
N LEU A 606 -24.58 10.68 -6.76
CA LEU A 606 -25.06 11.88 -7.46
C LEU A 606 -25.16 11.66 -8.98
N SER A 607 -24.76 10.49 -9.49
CA SER A 607 -25.00 10.16 -10.88
C SER A 607 -26.52 10.24 -11.17
N PRO A 608 -26.95 10.92 -12.25
CA PRO A 608 -28.35 10.95 -12.66
C PRO A 608 -28.83 9.60 -13.21
N ASP A 609 -27.98 8.58 -13.24
CA ASP A 609 -28.33 7.20 -13.56
C ASP A 609 -28.33 6.33 -12.30
N LYS A 610 -29.52 6.06 -11.77
CA LYS A 610 -29.69 5.24 -10.54
C LYS A 610 -29.30 3.77 -10.70
N GLN A 611 -28.98 3.32 -11.92
CA GLN A 611 -28.51 1.96 -12.19
C GLN A 611 -26.99 1.88 -12.35
N SER A 612 -26.27 3.01 -12.41
CA SER A 612 -24.81 3.01 -12.56
C SER A 612 -24.11 2.92 -11.20
N ASN A 613 -22.98 2.23 -11.18
CA ASN A 613 -22.10 2.16 -10.01
C ASN A 613 -20.77 2.85 -10.32
N ALA A 614 -20.85 4.17 -10.50
CA ALA A 614 -19.75 5.00 -11.00
C ALA A 614 -18.46 4.91 -10.14
N ASP A 615 -18.61 4.68 -8.84
CA ASP A 615 -17.48 4.51 -7.94
C ASP A 615 -16.71 3.21 -8.21
N ASP A 616 -17.43 2.11 -8.42
CA ASP A 616 -16.81 0.82 -8.73
C ASP A 616 -16.29 0.78 -10.16
N ASP A 617 -16.93 1.47 -11.10
CA ASP A 617 -16.43 1.65 -12.47
C ASP A 617 -15.07 2.37 -12.47
N LEU A 618 -14.93 3.45 -11.68
CA LEU A 618 -13.66 4.17 -11.57
C LEU A 618 -12.57 3.35 -10.84
N ARG A 619 -12.95 2.53 -9.85
CA ARG A 619 -12.03 1.57 -9.20
C ARG A 619 -11.59 0.46 -10.16
N ASN A 620 -12.50 -0.03 -11.01
CA ASN A 620 -12.19 -1.01 -12.03
C ASN A 620 -11.22 -0.45 -13.07
N GLU A 621 -11.42 0.79 -13.52
CA GLU A 621 -10.48 1.52 -14.39
C GLU A 621 -9.07 1.59 -13.75
N TYR A 622 -8.97 1.93 -12.46
CA TYR A 622 -7.71 1.87 -11.72
C TYR A 622 -7.08 0.47 -11.73
N CYS A 623 -7.86 -0.59 -11.48
CA CYS A 623 -7.37 -1.96 -11.49
C CYS A 623 -6.79 -2.38 -12.85
N TRP A 624 -7.40 -1.94 -13.95
CA TRP A 624 -6.89 -2.16 -15.29
C TRP A 624 -5.61 -1.36 -15.56
N LEU A 625 -5.57 -0.07 -15.20
CA LEU A 625 -4.36 0.75 -15.33
C LEU A 625 -3.17 0.17 -14.54
N LYS A 626 -3.42 -0.39 -13.35
CA LYS A 626 -2.39 -1.08 -12.56
C LYS A 626 -1.89 -2.37 -13.23
N LYS A 627 -2.75 -3.10 -13.94
CA LYS A 627 -2.36 -4.30 -14.71
C LYS A 627 -1.53 -3.95 -15.94
N LEU A 628 -1.64 -2.72 -16.45
CA LEU A 628 -0.89 -2.21 -17.61
C LEU A 628 0.47 -1.57 -17.25
N ARG A 629 0.95 -1.75 -16.01
CA ARG A 629 2.23 -1.23 -15.52
C ARG A 629 3.39 -1.73 -16.41
N GLY A 630 4.25 -0.82 -16.87
CA GLY A 630 5.36 -1.12 -17.79
C GLY A 630 5.09 -0.84 -19.29
N ALA A 631 3.89 -0.37 -19.65
CA ALA A 631 3.56 0.12 -20.99
C ALA A 631 3.33 1.65 -21.00
N GLU A 632 4.19 2.41 -20.32
CA GLU A 632 3.98 3.82 -19.92
C GLU A 632 4.31 4.84 -21.03
N HIS A 633 3.52 4.89 -22.11
CA HIS A 633 3.69 5.88 -23.18
C HIS A 633 2.55 6.92 -23.27
N ILE A 634 1.59 6.94 -22.33
CA ILE A 634 0.46 7.91 -22.35
C ILE A 634 0.23 8.63 -21.01
N GLY A 635 0.65 8.07 -19.88
CA GLY A 635 0.64 8.76 -18.59
C GLY A 635 1.03 7.85 -17.43
N GLN A 636 1.56 8.44 -16.36
CA GLN A 636 1.97 7.72 -15.15
C GLN A 636 0.92 7.86 -14.06
N LEU A 637 0.45 6.75 -13.50
CA LEU A 637 -0.46 6.78 -12.36
C LEU A 637 0.28 7.25 -11.10
N ILE A 638 -0.07 8.45 -10.62
CA ILE A 638 0.59 9.09 -9.48
C ILE A 638 -0.01 8.60 -8.17
N TYR A 639 -1.34 8.56 -8.11
CA TYR A 639 -2.05 8.41 -6.84
C TYR A 639 -3.49 7.96 -7.04
N MET A 640 -4.03 7.22 -6.06
CA MET A 640 -5.46 6.98 -5.91
C MET A 640 -5.82 7.14 -4.43
N ALA A 641 -6.94 7.79 -4.15
CA ALA A 641 -7.58 7.73 -2.84
C ALA A 641 -9.07 8.04 -2.92
N ASP A 642 -9.77 7.63 -1.86
CA ASP A 642 -11.15 8.03 -1.61
C ASP A 642 -11.12 9.39 -0.88
N CYS A 643 -11.12 10.47 -1.66
CA CYS A 643 -10.90 11.84 -1.19
C CYS A 643 -12.21 12.61 -1.05
N SER A 644 -12.28 13.50 -0.05
CA SER A 644 -13.29 14.55 0.06
C SER A 644 -12.90 15.74 -0.84
N LEU A 645 -13.07 15.62 -2.15
CA LEU A 645 -12.77 16.69 -3.10
C LEU A 645 -13.92 17.71 -3.17
N ARG A 646 -13.62 18.99 -2.93
CA ARG A 646 -14.55 20.08 -3.25
C ARG A 646 -14.43 20.40 -4.74
N ILE A 647 -15.41 19.95 -5.52
CA ILE A 647 -15.49 20.25 -6.94
C ILE A 647 -16.20 21.61 -7.10
N PRO A 648 -15.56 22.62 -7.73
CA PRO A 648 -16.21 23.88 -8.06
C PRO A 648 -17.52 23.64 -8.84
N GLY A 649 -18.61 24.28 -8.42
CA GLY A 649 -19.93 24.19 -9.08
C GLY A 649 -20.82 23.00 -8.70
N ILE A 650 -20.33 22.00 -7.96
CA ILE A 650 -21.15 20.86 -7.46
C ILE A 650 -21.27 20.90 -5.92
N SER A 651 -20.25 21.42 -5.25
CA SER A 651 -20.15 21.46 -3.78
C SER A 651 -21.17 22.37 -3.08
N ASN A 652 -22.08 23.02 -3.82
CA ASN A 652 -23.11 23.93 -3.30
C ASN A 652 -24.52 23.33 -3.29
N GLY A 653 -24.65 22.00 -3.44
CA GLY A 653 -25.94 21.30 -3.34
C GLY A 653 -26.78 21.35 -4.61
N GLU A 654 -26.15 21.60 -5.76
CA GLU A 654 -26.83 21.70 -7.06
C GLU A 654 -26.81 20.35 -7.79
N SER A 655 -27.92 20.02 -8.46
CA SER A 655 -28.14 18.73 -9.12
C SER A 655 -27.27 18.51 -10.36
N THR A 656 -26.84 19.59 -11.03
CA THR A 656 -25.94 19.55 -12.19
C THR A 656 -25.12 20.85 -12.27
N TYR A 657 -23.92 20.78 -12.87
CA TYR A 657 -23.08 21.96 -13.13
C TYR A 657 -23.73 22.93 -14.15
N GLU A 658 -24.50 22.40 -15.09
CA GLU A 658 -25.31 23.18 -16.04
C GLU A 658 -26.38 24.03 -15.33
N ASP A 659 -27.05 23.48 -14.31
CA ASP A 659 -27.97 24.26 -13.47
C ASP A 659 -27.25 25.38 -12.70
N SER A 660 -25.98 25.15 -12.32
CA SER A 660 -25.11 26.15 -11.68
C SER A 660 -24.75 27.29 -12.63
N LEU A 661 -24.30 26.97 -13.85
CA LEU A 661 -23.94 27.97 -14.86
C LEU A 661 -25.14 28.76 -15.37
N ARG A 662 -26.31 28.12 -15.51
CA ARG A 662 -27.55 28.83 -15.86
C ARG A 662 -27.95 29.79 -14.75
N LYS A 663 -27.96 29.35 -13.49
CA LYS A 663 -28.31 30.22 -12.36
C LYS A 663 -27.26 31.29 -12.06
N ASN A 664 -25.98 31.01 -12.30
CA ASN A 664 -24.93 32.03 -12.15
C ASN A 664 -25.04 33.09 -13.25
N ARG A 665 -25.33 32.71 -14.50
CA ARG A 665 -25.66 33.68 -15.56
C ARG A 665 -26.92 34.48 -15.24
N GLU A 666 -27.98 33.82 -14.79
CA GLU A 666 -29.22 34.48 -14.35
C GLU A 666 -29.02 35.40 -13.13
N ARG A 667 -28.04 35.11 -12.25
CA ARG A 667 -27.69 35.92 -11.06
C ARG A 667 -26.75 37.08 -11.40
N GLU A 668 -25.78 36.87 -12.28
CA GLU A 668 -24.91 37.92 -12.83
C GLU A 668 -25.73 38.94 -13.63
N GLU A 669 -26.80 38.51 -14.29
CA GLU A 669 -27.75 39.40 -14.96
C GLU A 669 -28.72 40.12 -14.01
N ALA A 670 -28.92 39.62 -12.77
CA ALA A 670 -29.97 40.10 -11.87
C ALA A 670 -29.52 40.93 -10.66
N SER A 671 -28.28 40.81 -10.15
CA SER A 671 -27.89 41.56 -8.94
C SER A 671 -26.38 41.72 -8.80
N GLY A 672 -25.88 42.96 -8.88
CA GLY A 672 -24.47 43.31 -8.67
C GLY A 672 -24.03 43.35 -7.20
N ASP A 673 -24.34 42.33 -6.40
CA ASP A 673 -23.85 42.18 -5.02
C ASP A 673 -23.18 40.82 -4.78
N GLU A 674 -22.11 40.82 -3.97
CA GLU A 674 -21.31 39.65 -3.62
C GLU A 674 -22.07 38.62 -2.76
N PRO A 675 -21.91 37.30 -3.00
CA PRO A 675 -22.63 36.27 -2.27
C PRO A 675 -22.07 36.02 -0.85
N GLN A 676 -22.95 36.05 0.16
CA GLN A 676 -22.67 35.52 1.50
C GLN A 676 -22.73 33.98 1.51
N PRO A 677 -21.80 33.28 2.20
CA PRO A 677 -21.75 31.83 2.20
C PRO A 677 -22.85 31.23 3.08
N THR A 678 -23.83 30.57 2.46
CA THR A 678 -24.77 29.68 3.15
C THR A 678 -24.11 28.35 3.51
N ALA A 679 -24.60 27.72 4.58
CA ALA A 679 -24.07 26.51 5.23
C ALA A 679 -23.48 25.45 4.28
N ALA A 680 -22.27 24.99 4.60
CA ALA A 680 -21.49 24.03 3.81
C ALA A 680 -22.26 22.72 3.57
N ALA A 681 -22.46 22.37 2.29
CA ALA A 681 -22.96 21.05 1.92
C ALA A 681 -21.93 19.96 2.28
N PRO A 682 -22.36 18.74 2.64
CA PRO A 682 -21.46 17.68 3.09
C PRO A 682 -20.52 17.22 1.97
N VAL A 683 -19.21 17.41 2.18
CA VAL A 683 -18.15 16.91 1.29
C VAL A 683 -18.01 15.40 1.49
N ARG A 684 -18.51 14.60 0.54
CA ARG A 684 -18.39 13.13 0.59
C ARG A 684 -17.07 12.66 -0.03
N ARG A 685 -16.57 11.52 0.47
CA ARG A 685 -15.43 10.83 -0.14
C ARG A 685 -15.89 10.17 -1.43
N CYS A 686 -15.19 10.42 -2.54
CA CYS A 686 -15.38 9.74 -3.81
C CYS A 686 -14.04 9.18 -4.29
N PRO A 687 -14.04 8.04 -4.99
CA PRO A 687 -12.81 7.52 -5.58
C PRO A 687 -12.26 8.55 -6.56
N THR A 688 -10.95 8.80 -6.44
CA THR A 688 -10.21 9.74 -7.25
C THR A 688 -8.86 9.13 -7.58
N PHE A 689 -8.40 9.28 -8.82
CA PHE A 689 -6.99 9.01 -9.14
C PHE A 689 -6.39 10.09 -10.03
N ALA A 690 -5.07 10.24 -9.90
CA ALA A 690 -4.28 11.24 -10.60
C ALA A 690 -3.32 10.57 -11.60
N LEU A 691 -3.29 11.08 -12.83
CA LEU A 691 -2.35 10.70 -13.88
C LEU A 691 -1.41 11.87 -14.19
N GLU A 692 -0.13 11.59 -14.35
CA GLU A 692 0.87 12.54 -14.85
C GLU A 692 1.01 12.38 -16.37
N TYR A 693 0.99 13.50 -17.10
CA TYR A 693 1.29 13.51 -18.53
C TYR A 693 2.79 13.32 -18.76
N LEU A 694 3.18 12.48 -19.73
CA LEU A 694 4.60 12.28 -20.06
C LEU A 694 5.21 13.51 -20.74
N PRO A 695 6.49 13.82 -20.51
CA PRO A 695 7.11 15.11 -20.87
C PRO A 695 7.32 15.38 -22.37
N TYR A 696 6.96 14.45 -23.26
CA TYR A 696 7.35 14.46 -24.69
C TYR A 696 6.25 14.88 -25.69
N GLY A 697 5.08 15.34 -25.22
CA GLY A 697 4.04 15.93 -26.09
C GLY A 697 2.86 15.00 -26.45
N THR A 698 1.98 15.45 -27.33
CA THR A 698 0.77 14.73 -27.83
C THR A 698 1.07 13.93 -29.10
N ILE A 699 0.18 13.01 -29.52
CA ILE A 699 0.28 12.36 -30.85
C ILE A 699 0.28 13.42 -31.98
N TYR A 700 -0.40 14.54 -31.75
CA TYR A 700 -0.33 15.70 -32.64
C TYR A 700 1.09 16.27 -32.72
N ASP A 701 1.73 16.50 -31.57
CA ASP A 701 3.11 17.00 -31.52
C ASP A 701 4.09 16.03 -32.18
N LEU A 702 3.92 14.72 -31.97
CA LEU A 702 4.70 13.68 -32.66
C LEU A 702 4.51 13.75 -34.19
N HIS A 703 3.27 13.88 -34.65
CA HIS A 703 2.98 14.04 -36.07
C HIS A 703 3.65 15.30 -36.66
N GLU A 704 3.51 16.46 -36.00
CA GLU A 704 4.12 17.71 -36.46
C GLU A 704 5.65 17.63 -36.48
N MET A 705 6.28 17.00 -35.49
CA MET A 705 7.73 16.78 -35.46
C MET A 705 8.21 15.91 -36.62
N LEU A 706 7.53 14.79 -36.87
CA LEU A 706 7.87 13.90 -37.98
C LEU A 706 7.69 14.61 -39.33
N TYR A 707 6.61 15.35 -39.50
CA TYR A 707 6.35 16.11 -40.72
C TYR A 707 7.38 17.23 -40.95
N THR A 708 7.62 18.08 -39.95
CA THR A 708 8.56 19.24 -40.06
C THR A 708 10.01 18.83 -40.24
N SER A 709 10.40 17.66 -39.73
CA SER A 709 11.74 17.10 -39.94
C SER A 709 11.94 16.45 -41.30
N GLY A 710 10.89 16.35 -42.12
CA GLY A 710 10.93 15.68 -43.41
C GLY A 710 10.95 14.15 -43.30
N GLN A 711 10.54 13.57 -42.16
CA GLN A 711 10.40 12.12 -42.00
C GLN A 711 9.18 11.65 -42.83
N LEU A 712 9.45 10.96 -43.94
CA LEU A 712 8.42 10.61 -44.93
C LEU A 712 7.57 9.38 -44.57
N TRP A 713 7.94 8.62 -43.53
CA TRP A 713 7.23 7.41 -43.12
C TRP A 713 7.40 7.07 -41.64
N VAL A 714 6.43 6.32 -41.09
CA VAL A 714 6.46 5.76 -39.73
C VAL A 714 6.48 4.24 -39.83
N PRO A 715 7.33 3.53 -39.09
CA PRO A 715 7.36 2.07 -39.13
C PRO A 715 6.02 1.42 -38.77
N SER A 716 5.58 0.46 -39.56
CA SER A 716 4.34 -0.29 -39.35
C SER A 716 4.37 -1.08 -38.04
N ARG A 717 5.51 -1.69 -37.67
CA ARG A 717 5.67 -2.35 -36.36
C ARG A 717 5.52 -1.36 -35.19
N PHE A 718 5.91 -0.09 -35.39
CA PHE A 718 5.69 0.98 -34.42
C PHE A 718 4.21 1.40 -34.38
N LEU A 719 3.59 1.59 -35.54
CA LEU A 719 2.17 1.94 -35.68
C LEU A 719 1.26 0.90 -35.01
N TRP A 720 1.49 -0.40 -35.23
CA TRP A 720 0.73 -1.46 -34.56
C TRP A 720 0.85 -1.42 -33.03
N ARG A 721 2.03 -1.09 -32.50
CA ARG A 721 2.23 -0.96 -31.05
C ARG A 721 1.50 0.27 -30.49
N ILE A 722 1.54 1.40 -31.17
CA ILE A 722 0.73 2.58 -30.81
C ILE A 722 -0.76 2.24 -30.86
N TRP A 723 -1.21 1.56 -31.91
CA TRP A 723 -2.59 1.12 -32.08
C TRP A 723 -3.07 0.19 -30.96
N LEU A 724 -2.30 -0.84 -30.61
CA LEU A 724 -2.60 -1.72 -29.48
C LEU A 724 -2.81 -0.94 -28.19
N CYS A 725 -2.03 0.11 -27.99
CA CYS A 725 -2.15 0.92 -26.80
C CYS A 725 -3.38 1.81 -26.82
N MET A 726 -3.75 2.38 -27.96
CA MET A 726 -5.02 3.10 -28.13
C MET A 726 -6.23 2.18 -27.93
N VAL A 727 -6.19 0.94 -28.42
CA VAL A 727 -7.21 -0.09 -28.17
C VAL A 727 -7.28 -0.46 -26.68
N ARG A 728 -6.14 -0.60 -25.99
CA ARG A 728 -6.09 -0.82 -24.54
C ARG A 728 -6.58 0.38 -23.74
N GLN A 729 -6.37 1.60 -24.22
CA GLN A 729 -6.96 2.79 -23.61
C GLN A 729 -8.47 2.88 -23.78
N CYS A 730 -8.99 2.40 -24.91
CA CYS A 730 -10.43 2.18 -25.07
C CYS A 730 -10.95 1.20 -23.99
N ILE A 731 -10.15 0.24 -23.55
CA ILE A 731 -10.53 -0.66 -22.44
C ILE A 731 -10.42 0.06 -21.08
N ALA A 732 -9.50 1.00 -20.92
CA ALA A 732 -9.20 1.65 -19.64
C ALA A 732 -10.04 2.91 -19.32
N MET A 733 -10.45 3.75 -20.28
CA MET A 733 -10.98 5.11 -20.00
C MET A 733 -12.49 5.30 -20.20
N ALA A 734 -13.31 4.71 -19.33
CA ALA A 734 -14.76 4.61 -19.51
C ALA A 734 -15.60 5.79 -18.99
N PHE A 735 -15.41 7.06 -19.42
CA PHE A 735 -16.38 8.14 -19.11
C PHE A 735 -16.43 9.27 -20.17
N PRO A 736 -17.56 9.51 -20.87
CA PRO A 736 -17.66 10.55 -21.91
C PRO A 736 -18.18 11.92 -21.43
N PRO A 737 -17.69 13.06 -21.98
CA PRO A 737 -18.34 14.37 -21.88
C PRO A 737 -19.39 14.66 -22.97
N ASP A 738 -20.45 15.43 -22.66
CA ASP A 738 -21.44 15.95 -23.63
C ASP A 738 -20.95 17.29 -24.22
N ILE A 739 -20.68 17.37 -25.53
CA ILE A 739 -20.34 18.63 -26.25
C ILE A 739 -20.93 18.59 -27.70
N PRO A 740 -21.48 19.71 -28.23
CA PRO A 740 -21.97 19.82 -29.61
C PRO A 740 -20.91 19.63 -30.72
N ASP A 741 -21.36 19.17 -31.89
CA ASP A 741 -20.55 18.65 -33.01
C ASP A 741 -19.60 19.65 -33.73
N ASP A 742 -19.52 20.92 -33.32
CA ASP A 742 -18.83 21.98 -34.06
C ASP A 742 -17.46 22.42 -33.50
N GLN A 743 -16.95 21.78 -32.43
CA GLN A 743 -15.63 22.07 -31.87
C GLN A 743 -14.67 20.86 -32.00
N TYR A 744 -13.97 20.81 -33.13
CA TYR A 744 -12.94 19.81 -33.44
C TYR A 744 -11.55 20.33 -33.07
N VAL A 745 -10.88 19.69 -32.09
CA VAL A 745 -9.49 19.15 -32.10
C VAL A 745 -9.19 18.69 -30.66
N GLY A 746 -9.25 17.37 -30.39
CA GLY A 746 -8.77 16.77 -29.13
C GLY A 746 -9.81 15.95 -28.34
N GLN A 747 -10.43 14.93 -28.95
CA GLN A 747 -11.35 14.02 -28.27
C GLN A 747 -10.63 12.71 -27.88
N LEU A 748 -10.45 12.46 -26.58
CA LEU A 748 -10.19 11.11 -26.06
C LEU A 748 -11.54 10.46 -25.67
N ILE A 749 -12.21 9.90 -26.69
CA ILE A 749 -12.98 8.63 -26.63
C ILE A 749 -14.26 8.60 -25.72
N ASP A 750 -15.46 8.44 -26.31
CA ASP A 750 -16.82 8.41 -25.70
C ASP A 750 -17.44 7.00 -25.44
N PHE A 751 -17.56 6.56 -24.18
CA PHE A 751 -18.17 5.27 -23.78
C PHE A 751 -19.67 5.32 -23.37
N GLY A 752 -20.50 6.13 -24.01
CA GLY A 752 -21.94 5.92 -24.06
C GLY A 752 -22.72 6.14 -22.75
N ARG A 753 -23.27 7.36 -22.60
CA ARG A 753 -24.68 7.64 -22.24
C ARG A 753 -24.96 9.16 -22.24
N GLY A 754 -24.70 9.82 -23.37
CA GLY A 754 -25.25 11.15 -23.66
C GLY A 754 -26.74 11.05 -24.07
N LYS A 755 -27.59 11.93 -23.55
CA LYS A 755 -29.01 11.99 -23.93
C LYS A 755 -29.13 12.46 -25.39
N LEU A 756 -29.70 11.60 -26.23
CA LEU A 756 -30.28 12.01 -27.52
C LEU A 756 -31.44 12.99 -27.26
N GLU A 757 -31.34 14.21 -27.78
CA GLU A 757 -32.54 15.02 -28.03
C GLU A 757 -33.37 14.34 -29.12
N LEU A 758 -34.66 14.18 -28.83
CA LEU A 758 -35.64 13.50 -29.68
C LEU A 758 -35.96 14.34 -30.92
N GLY A 759 -35.21 14.13 -32.00
CA GLY A 759 -35.64 14.40 -33.37
C GLY A 759 -36.24 13.14 -33.99
N GLU A 760 -37.50 13.21 -34.44
CA GLU A 760 -38.36 12.10 -34.90
C GLU A 760 -37.83 11.26 -36.08
N SER A 761 -36.66 11.56 -36.63
CA SER A 761 -36.07 10.93 -37.81
C SER A 761 -35.02 9.82 -37.51
N ALA A 762 -34.51 9.68 -36.28
CA ALA A 762 -33.46 8.70 -35.94
C ALA A 762 -33.97 7.34 -35.42
N ARG A 763 -35.28 7.04 -35.52
CA ARG A 763 -35.86 5.73 -35.15
C ARG A 763 -35.51 4.58 -36.12
N ARG A 764 -34.55 4.74 -37.03
CA ARG A 764 -34.08 3.63 -37.87
C ARG A 764 -32.77 3.07 -37.31
N ARG A 765 -32.91 2.00 -36.50
CA ARG A 765 -31.93 0.96 -36.16
C ARG A 765 -30.77 1.36 -35.22
N LEU A 766 -31.03 1.44 -33.91
CA LEU A 766 -29.99 1.16 -32.91
C LEU A 766 -30.02 -0.35 -32.57
N PRO A 767 -28.88 -1.09 -32.57
CA PRO A 767 -28.86 -2.52 -32.25
C PRO A 767 -29.02 -2.78 -30.74
N ASN A 768 -29.46 -3.99 -30.39
CA ASN A 768 -29.84 -4.42 -29.03
C ASN A 768 -28.69 -4.46 -27.98
N ASN A 769 -27.44 -4.18 -28.36
CA ASN A 769 -26.24 -4.32 -27.51
C ASN A 769 -25.50 -2.97 -27.31
N ILE A 770 -25.87 -2.24 -26.25
CA ILE A 770 -25.35 -0.88 -25.95
C ILE A 770 -23.83 -0.85 -25.68
N PRO A 771 -23.24 -1.78 -24.90
CA PRO A 771 -21.77 -1.82 -24.70
C PRO A 771 -20.97 -1.95 -25.99
N GLU A 772 -21.42 -2.79 -26.92
CA GLU A 772 -20.75 -3.01 -28.20
C GLU A 772 -20.78 -1.77 -29.10
N TYR A 773 -21.89 -1.03 -29.07
CA TYR A 773 -22.03 0.25 -29.77
C TYR A 773 -21.02 1.30 -29.27
N ALA A 774 -20.91 1.44 -27.94
CA ALA A 774 -19.98 2.38 -27.32
C ALA A 774 -18.51 2.05 -27.68
N SER A 775 -18.10 0.78 -27.54
CA SER A 775 -16.74 0.36 -27.90
C SER A 775 -16.41 0.64 -29.38
N LYS A 776 -17.36 0.43 -30.29
CA LYS A 776 -17.19 0.72 -31.72
C LYS A 776 -17.08 2.23 -32.04
N LYS A 777 -17.78 3.10 -31.30
CA LYS A 777 -17.63 4.56 -31.42
C LYS A 777 -16.23 5.02 -30.99
N ASN A 778 -15.66 4.35 -30.00
CA ASN A 778 -14.35 4.64 -29.44
C ASN A 778 -13.20 4.19 -30.30
N LEU A 779 -13.34 2.99 -30.84
CA LEU A 779 -12.49 2.51 -31.91
C LEU A 779 -12.53 3.44 -33.11
N TYR A 780 -13.70 4.01 -33.46
CA TYR A 780 -13.80 5.00 -34.54
C TYR A 780 -12.99 6.27 -34.27
N GLY A 781 -13.08 6.85 -33.06
CA GLY A 781 -12.27 8.01 -32.66
C GLY A 781 -10.77 7.70 -32.61
N ALA A 782 -10.40 6.54 -32.05
CA ALA A 782 -9.03 6.06 -32.07
C ALA A 782 -8.52 5.89 -33.52
N ALA A 783 -9.34 5.34 -34.41
CA ALA A 783 -8.98 5.14 -35.81
C ALA A 783 -8.72 6.46 -36.53
N GLN A 784 -9.46 7.53 -36.23
CA GLN A 784 -9.20 8.87 -36.77
C GLN A 784 -7.82 9.41 -36.38
N VAL A 785 -7.46 9.27 -35.10
CA VAL A 785 -6.15 9.71 -34.60
C VAL A 785 -5.04 8.86 -35.23
N MET A 786 -5.26 7.55 -35.33
CA MET A 786 -4.30 6.62 -35.92
C MET A 786 -4.06 6.90 -37.41
N MET A 787 -5.14 7.17 -38.15
CA MET A 787 -5.07 7.55 -39.56
C MET A 787 -4.22 8.79 -39.81
N ARG A 788 -4.28 9.78 -38.91
CA ARG A 788 -3.42 10.96 -39.02
C ARG A 788 -1.94 10.61 -38.88
N LEU A 789 -1.60 9.71 -37.95
CA LEU A 789 -0.20 9.25 -37.82
C LEU A 789 0.25 8.45 -39.04
N CYS A 790 -0.66 7.73 -39.71
CA CYS A 790 -0.41 7.04 -40.97
C CYS A 790 -0.23 7.98 -42.18
N SER A 791 -0.60 9.26 -42.09
CA SER A 791 -0.54 10.27 -43.18
C SER A 791 0.58 11.31 -43.02
N VAL A 792 1.67 10.97 -42.33
CA VAL A 792 2.74 11.95 -41.96
C VAL A 792 3.40 12.69 -43.14
N HIS A 793 3.25 12.20 -44.38
CA HIS A 793 3.83 12.77 -45.60
C HIS A 793 2.88 13.67 -46.40
N THR A 794 1.63 13.87 -45.97
CA THR A 794 0.63 14.66 -46.73
C THR A 794 0.42 16.04 -46.12
N GLN A 795 0.40 17.08 -46.96
CA GLN A 795 0.52 18.49 -46.54
C GLN A 795 -0.78 19.18 -46.12
N ASP A 796 -1.96 18.58 -46.31
CA ASP A 796 -3.25 19.29 -46.23
C ASP A 796 -4.17 18.83 -45.09
N GLY A 797 -4.71 19.81 -44.37
CA GLY A 797 -5.62 19.63 -43.22
C GLY A 797 -6.93 18.88 -43.52
N ASP A 798 -7.40 18.91 -44.76
CA ASP A 798 -8.65 18.29 -45.20
C ASP A 798 -8.50 16.81 -45.60
N VAL A 799 -7.26 16.33 -45.75
CA VAL A 799 -6.95 15.05 -46.42
C VAL A 799 -7.05 13.84 -45.47
N TYR A 800 -6.95 14.05 -44.16
CA TYR A 800 -7.09 13.00 -43.12
C TYR A 800 -8.43 13.04 -42.39
N LEU A 801 -9.30 14.02 -42.67
CA LEU A 801 -10.64 14.07 -42.09
C LEU A 801 -11.52 12.96 -42.69
N PRO A 802 -12.41 12.34 -41.90
CA PRO A 802 -13.35 11.36 -42.43
C PRO A 802 -14.17 11.95 -43.57
N ARG A 803 -14.37 11.16 -44.63
CA ARG A 803 -15.24 11.58 -45.74
C ARG A 803 -16.66 11.80 -45.25
N VAL A 804 -17.26 12.90 -45.70
CA VAL A 804 -18.68 13.20 -45.45
C VAL A 804 -19.56 12.11 -46.11
N ASP A 805 -19.27 11.80 -47.37
CA ASP A 805 -19.93 10.76 -48.16
C ASP A 805 -19.12 9.46 -48.14
N PRO A 806 -19.73 8.32 -47.75
CA PRO A 806 -19.02 7.06 -47.70
C PRO A 806 -18.78 6.49 -49.11
N VAL A 807 -17.62 5.86 -49.30
CA VAL A 807 -17.21 5.28 -50.60
C VAL A 807 -17.04 3.76 -50.49
N PRO A 808 -17.23 3.00 -51.58
CA PRO A 808 -16.98 1.56 -51.58
C PRO A 808 -15.50 1.27 -51.34
N TYR A 809 -15.22 0.38 -50.40
CA TYR A 809 -13.89 -0.13 -50.10
C TYR A 809 -13.92 -1.65 -50.07
N THR A 810 -13.02 -2.27 -50.83
CA THR A 810 -12.94 -3.73 -50.93
C THR A 810 -11.68 -4.21 -50.23
N TYR A 811 -11.85 -5.13 -49.28
CA TYR A 811 -10.77 -5.80 -48.58
C TYR A 811 -10.91 -7.32 -48.72
N THR A 812 -9.82 -8.04 -48.50
CA THR A 812 -9.80 -9.50 -48.55
C THR A 812 -9.31 -10.05 -47.22
N ASP A 813 -10.05 -11.01 -46.67
CA ASP A 813 -9.68 -11.78 -45.49
C ASP A 813 -9.75 -13.29 -45.78
N GLU A 814 -9.56 -14.13 -44.76
CA GLU A 814 -9.58 -15.60 -44.87
C GLU A 814 -10.92 -16.15 -45.40
N SER A 815 -12.01 -15.38 -45.29
CA SER A 815 -13.35 -15.77 -45.74
C SER A 815 -13.70 -15.28 -47.15
N GLY A 816 -12.83 -14.46 -47.77
CA GLY A 816 -12.98 -13.98 -49.15
C GLY A 816 -12.86 -12.46 -49.29
N SER A 817 -13.32 -11.95 -50.43
CA SER A 817 -13.33 -10.51 -50.73
C SER A 817 -14.66 -9.88 -50.33
N HIS A 818 -14.61 -8.79 -49.57
CA HIS A 818 -15.76 -8.08 -49.02
C HIS A 818 -15.74 -6.62 -49.42
N THR A 819 -16.89 -6.05 -49.78
CA THR A 819 -17.03 -4.63 -50.07
C THR A 819 -17.91 -3.96 -49.02
N ILE A 820 -17.36 -2.94 -48.34
CA ILE A 820 -18.07 -2.11 -47.36
C ILE A 820 -18.14 -0.66 -47.86
N LEU A 821 -19.07 0.13 -47.34
CA LEU A 821 -19.05 1.58 -47.51
C LEU A 821 -18.27 2.20 -46.35
N THR A 822 -17.15 2.86 -46.59
CA THR A 822 -16.30 3.43 -45.52
C THR A 822 -16.17 4.95 -45.63
N ARG A 823 -15.94 5.59 -44.48
CA ARG A 823 -15.58 7.02 -44.38
C ARG A 823 -14.07 7.26 -44.29
N ALA A 824 -13.25 6.21 -44.38
CA ALA A 824 -11.80 6.36 -44.42
C ALA A 824 -11.37 7.19 -45.65
N PRO A 825 -10.37 8.09 -45.52
CA PRO A 825 -9.81 8.82 -46.65
C PRO A 825 -9.12 7.90 -47.64
N GLU A 826 -9.39 8.09 -48.94
CA GLU A 826 -8.87 7.25 -50.03
C GLU A 826 -7.34 7.22 -50.06
N ILE A 827 -6.69 8.37 -49.86
CA ILE A 827 -5.23 8.52 -49.84
C ILE A 827 -4.55 7.60 -48.81
N LEU A 828 -5.25 7.30 -47.70
CA LEU A 828 -4.75 6.44 -46.64
C LEU A 828 -4.99 4.97 -46.94
N THR A 829 -6.10 4.64 -47.61
CA THR A 829 -6.37 3.26 -48.06
C THR A 829 -5.53 2.84 -49.27
N THR A 830 -4.92 3.80 -49.96
CA THR A 830 -3.98 3.58 -51.08
C THR A 830 -2.52 3.80 -50.68
N ASN A 831 -2.24 4.10 -49.41
CA ASN A 831 -0.88 4.35 -48.93
C ASN A 831 -0.05 3.06 -48.97
N ALA A 832 0.90 2.98 -49.90
CA ALA A 832 1.71 1.79 -50.09
C ALA A 832 2.81 1.59 -49.03
N ILE A 833 2.98 2.52 -48.08
CA ILE A 833 4.08 2.52 -47.10
C ILE A 833 3.66 1.91 -45.75
N VAL A 834 2.36 2.00 -45.40
CA VAL A 834 1.81 1.46 -44.14
C VAL A 834 1.26 0.06 -44.38
N ASP A 835 1.40 -0.83 -43.39
CA ASP A 835 0.85 -2.19 -43.43
C ASP A 835 -0.63 -2.19 -43.88
N PRO A 836 -0.94 -2.81 -45.03
CA PRO A 836 -2.29 -2.94 -45.54
C PRO A 836 -3.28 -3.58 -44.54
N GLN A 837 -2.83 -4.47 -43.65
CA GLN A 837 -3.70 -5.07 -42.63
C GLN A 837 -4.19 -4.03 -41.62
N LEU A 838 -3.32 -3.09 -41.21
CA LEU A 838 -3.71 -1.99 -40.32
C LEU A 838 -4.71 -1.08 -41.03
N LEU A 839 -4.45 -0.72 -42.28
CA LEU A 839 -5.34 0.13 -43.08
C LEU A 839 -6.71 -0.52 -43.32
N ASN A 840 -6.74 -1.82 -43.63
CA ASN A 840 -7.99 -2.59 -43.75
C ASN A 840 -8.80 -2.55 -42.46
N LEU A 841 -8.14 -2.77 -41.31
CA LEU A 841 -8.77 -2.73 -40.00
C LEU A 841 -9.35 -1.34 -39.68
N LEU A 842 -8.58 -0.27 -39.92
CA LEU A 842 -9.03 1.11 -39.75
C LEU A 842 -10.22 1.43 -40.67
N ALA A 843 -10.19 1.01 -41.93
CA ALA A 843 -11.28 1.20 -42.88
C ALA A 843 -12.57 0.46 -42.46
N ARG A 844 -12.45 -0.75 -41.91
CA ARG A 844 -13.57 -1.53 -41.33
C ARG A 844 -14.14 -0.88 -40.08
N ILE A 845 -13.30 -0.40 -39.17
CA ILE A 845 -13.73 0.40 -38.01
C ILE A 845 -14.50 1.64 -38.47
N MET A 846 -14.07 2.24 -39.59
CA MET A 846 -14.70 3.41 -40.20
C MET A 846 -15.83 3.13 -41.18
N ALA A 847 -16.34 1.90 -41.23
CA ALA A 847 -17.52 1.56 -42.03
C ALA A 847 -18.71 2.49 -41.70
N TYR A 848 -19.47 2.85 -42.72
CA TYR A 848 -20.70 3.64 -42.64
C TYR A 848 -21.82 2.85 -41.97
N SER A 849 -21.94 1.56 -42.31
CA SER A 849 -22.93 0.66 -41.73
C SER A 849 -22.46 0.12 -40.39
N TRP A 850 -23.28 0.25 -39.35
CA TRP A 850 -22.98 -0.22 -38.00
C TRP A 850 -22.66 -1.72 -37.88
N PRO A 851 -23.39 -2.63 -38.57
CA PRO A 851 -23.08 -4.06 -38.56
C PRO A 851 -21.74 -4.43 -39.21
N GLU A 852 -21.20 -3.57 -40.09
CA GLU A 852 -19.94 -3.81 -40.79
C GLU A 852 -18.71 -3.43 -39.93
N LYS A 853 -18.93 -2.71 -38.82
CA LYS A 853 -17.86 -2.35 -37.89
C LYS A 853 -17.48 -3.57 -37.02
N PRO A 854 -16.17 -3.90 -36.90
CA PRO A 854 -15.71 -5.00 -36.06
C PRO A 854 -15.96 -4.70 -34.58
N SER A 855 -16.14 -5.75 -33.79
CA SER A 855 -16.24 -5.70 -32.33
C SER A 855 -14.87 -5.38 -31.69
N LEU A 856 -14.89 -4.92 -30.44
CA LEU A 856 -13.66 -4.67 -29.68
C LEU A 856 -12.79 -5.91 -29.53
N LYS A 857 -13.42 -7.08 -29.35
CA LYS A 857 -12.72 -8.36 -29.26
C LYS A 857 -12.01 -8.67 -30.58
N GLU A 858 -12.70 -8.55 -31.71
CA GLU A 858 -12.10 -8.78 -33.03
C GLU A 858 -10.93 -7.81 -33.28
N VAL A 859 -11.09 -6.53 -32.95
CA VAL A 859 -10.01 -5.54 -33.11
C VAL A 859 -8.80 -5.87 -32.25
N LEU A 860 -9.00 -6.30 -30.99
CA LEU A 860 -7.91 -6.69 -30.10
C LEU A 860 -7.23 -7.96 -30.59
N ASP A 861 -8.00 -8.98 -30.98
CA ASP A 861 -7.49 -10.26 -31.50
C ASP A 861 -6.66 -10.02 -32.78
N GLU A 862 -7.16 -9.22 -33.73
CA GLU A 862 -6.43 -8.86 -34.96
C GLU A 862 -5.15 -8.07 -34.66
N THR A 863 -5.20 -7.14 -33.70
CA THR A 863 -4.05 -6.32 -33.30
C THR A 863 -2.96 -7.14 -32.62
N GLU A 864 -3.32 -8.02 -31.68
CA GLU A 864 -2.35 -8.89 -30.99
C GLU A 864 -1.78 -9.95 -31.94
N ALA A 865 -2.59 -10.47 -32.87
CA ALA A 865 -2.11 -11.36 -33.93
C ALA A 865 -1.11 -10.66 -34.85
N ALA A 866 -1.32 -9.40 -35.21
CA ALA A 866 -0.36 -8.63 -36.02
C ALA A 866 0.98 -8.41 -35.29
N ILE A 867 0.96 -8.14 -33.98
CA ILE A 867 2.16 -7.88 -33.17
C ILE A 867 2.97 -9.15 -32.88
N ASN A 868 2.29 -10.30 -32.71
CA ASN A 868 2.94 -11.58 -32.38
C ASN A 868 3.59 -12.29 -33.57
N LYS A 869 3.41 -11.80 -34.80
CA LYS A 869 4.16 -12.26 -35.97
C LYS A 869 5.64 -11.88 -35.77
N GLY A 870 6.51 -12.89 -35.64
CA GLY A 870 7.94 -12.72 -35.28
C GLY A 870 8.76 -11.86 -36.27
N PRO A 871 10.02 -11.54 -35.94
CA PRO A 871 10.88 -10.63 -36.73
C PRO A 871 11.14 -11.09 -38.17
N ASP A 872 11.02 -12.40 -38.44
CA ASP A 872 11.17 -13.00 -39.78
C ASP A 872 9.84 -13.14 -40.55
N HIS A 873 8.73 -12.69 -39.96
CA HIS A 873 7.43 -12.73 -40.61
C HIS A 873 7.28 -11.46 -41.47
N PRO A 874 7.12 -11.58 -42.80
CA PRO A 874 6.94 -10.42 -43.66
C PRO A 874 5.55 -9.85 -43.38
N GLY A 875 5.46 -8.91 -42.44
CA GLY A 875 4.37 -7.94 -42.41
C GLY A 875 4.52 -7.07 -43.64
N LEU A 876 4.05 -7.60 -44.78
CA LEU A 876 3.77 -6.89 -46.03
C LEU A 876 4.84 -5.86 -46.43
N LEU A 877 5.96 -6.34 -46.97
CA LEU A 877 6.59 -5.63 -48.08
C LEU A 877 5.49 -5.50 -49.16
N THR A 878 4.85 -4.35 -49.26
CA THR A 878 4.24 -3.99 -50.54
C THR A 878 5.38 -3.98 -51.57
N GLU A 879 5.13 -4.31 -52.84
CA GLU A 879 6.14 -4.21 -53.91
C GLU A 879 6.82 -2.81 -53.98
N ASN A 880 6.25 -1.80 -53.31
CA ASN A 880 6.80 -0.45 -53.18
C ASN A 880 7.81 -0.26 -52.02
N ALA A 881 7.81 -1.09 -50.97
CA ALA A 881 8.73 -0.98 -49.84
C ALA A 881 10.16 -1.45 -50.20
N GLU A 882 10.30 -2.45 -51.08
CA GLU A 882 11.58 -2.87 -51.64
C GLU A 882 12.19 -1.81 -52.58
N LEU A 883 11.36 -1.07 -53.32
CA LEU A 883 11.76 0.04 -54.20
C LEU A 883 12.33 1.25 -53.43
N LEU A 884 12.03 1.37 -52.13
CA LEU A 884 12.50 2.44 -51.24
C LEU A 884 13.59 1.98 -50.25
N GLY A 885 13.96 0.70 -50.23
CA GLY A 885 15.09 0.17 -49.44
C GLY A 885 14.88 0.13 -47.92
N VAL A 886 13.65 0.04 -47.43
CA VAL A 886 13.33 0.12 -45.99
C VAL A 886 13.01 -1.28 -45.44
N ILE A 887 13.94 -1.87 -44.69
CA ILE A 887 13.69 -3.05 -43.85
C ILE A 887 13.45 -2.57 -42.42
N GLU A 888 12.31 -2.88 -41.79
CA GLU A 888 12.03 -2.54 -40.38
C GLU A 888 12.78 -3.47 -39.42
N THR A 889 14.10 -3.35 -39.38
CA THR A 889 14.94 -4.06 -38.40
C THR A 889 14.69 -3.53 -36.98
N ASP A 890 15.00 -4.35 -35.98
CA ASP A 890 14.92 -3.92 -34.58
C ASP A 890 15.81 -2.68 -34.30
N ASP A 891 16.97 -2.57 -34.98
CA ASP A 891 17.86 -1.40 -34.90
C ASP A 891 17.22 -0.12 -35.48
N ILE A 892 16.45 -0.22 -36.57
CA ILE A 892 15.72 0.92 -37.13
C ILE A 892 14.57 1.33 -36.21
N LEU A 893 13.85 0.37 -35.63
CA LEU A 893 12.79 0.64 -34.66
C LEU A 893 13.35 1.26 -33.37
N GLU A 894 14.49 0.76 -32.89
CA GLU A 894 15.19 1.27 -31.72
C GLU A 894 15.65 2.71 -31.97
N LYS A 895 16.33 2.98 -33.09
CA LYS A 895 16.76 4.34 -33.46
C LYS A 895 15.60 5.30 -33.67
N PHE A 896 14.55 4.86 -34.33
CA PHE A 896 13.34 5.67 -34.54
C PHE A 896 12.69 6.02 -33.20
N SER A 897 12.51 5.02 -32.32
CA SER A 897 11.91 5.22 -31.00
C SER A 897 12.80 6.10 -30.12
N GLN A 898 14.11 5.85 -30.10
CA GLN A 898 15.08 6.65 -29.37
C GLN A 898 15.03 8.11 -29.80
N HIS A 899 15.07 8.37 -31.11
CA HIS A 899 15.08 9.73 -31.63
C HIS A 899 13.76 10.48 -31.42
N TRP A 900 12.61 9.84 -31.66
CA TRP A 900 11.31 10.52 -31.67
C TRP A 900 10.52 10.45 -30.37
N LEU A 901 10.82 9.51 -29.47
CA LEU A 901 10.13 9.37 -28.18
C LEU A 901 11.00 9.71 -26.97
N TYR A 902 12.31 9.44 -27.02
CA TYR A 902 13.19 9.62 -25.85
C TYR A 902 14.09 10.86 -25.98
N ASP A 903 14.66 11.09 -27.16
CA ASP A 903 15.56 12.22 -27.48
C ASP A 903 14.87 13.28 -28.35
N ALA A 904 13.53 13.33 -28.30
CA ALA A 904 12.72 14.15 -29.20
C ALA A 904 13.20 15.62 -29.23
N PRO A 905 13.47 16.19 -30.42
CA PRO A 905 13.86 17.57 -30.54
C PRO A 905 12.77 18.51 -29.99
N PRO A 906 13.13 19.64 -29.37
CA PRO A 906 12.13 20.61 -28.93
C PRO A 906 11.36 21.16 -30.13
N LEU A 907 10.02 21.14 -30.05
CA LEU A 907 9.12 21.87 -30.96
C LEU A 907 9.30 23.38 -30.84
#